data_AF-A0A0G2GFU6-F1
#
_entry.id   AF-A0A0G2GFU6-F1
#
_cell.length_a   1.000
_cell.length_b   1.000
_cell.length_c   1.000
_cell.angle_alpha   90.00
_cell.angle_beta   90.00
_cell.angle_gamma   90.00
#
_symmetry.space_group_name_H-M   'P 1'
#
loop_
_entity.id
_entity.type
_entity.pdbx_description
1 polymer ?
#
loop_
_entity_poly.entity_id
_entity_poly.type
_entity_poly.pdbx_seq_one_letter_code
_entity_poly.pdbx_strand_id
1 'polypeptide(L)'
;MPSRRRTNKPDWSEFYKNGLPKEVIVIDDDTPEPQAPATSRAVAAVAADRHADKKRKTATSTAYDPVYHQNTSYSTTETPMYGGTPSNHTISTDRTASALHTTASTSLGSTISNGAYAAQLDDGMVGQKRKRTTRRTTLDEAKEAKRRETEQQQEHWTSYIPPKQPPIKAKDVYVKVVPDKYRPNEKVDDEDGHYVVHPDADITEKLKLLGQGTFGKVVEAFDKKKGNKVAIKVIRSVQKYRDASRIELRVLSTLASNDPHNRNKCIHLRDCFDFRNHICIVTDLYGQSVFDFLKSNQFVPFPSTHIQTFAHQLLTSVAFLHDLHLIHTDLKPENILLVNNAYQTFTYNRTIPSSSTATARSARHRKVLLNPEIRLIDFGSATFDDEYHSSVVSTRHYRAPEIILNLGWSYPCDIWSIGCILVEFFTGDALFQTHDNLEHLAMMEAVCGGKLDKHLIRQVLAKDRGQSRNPASQYFKGQKLDYPNTDTPKASRKYVKAMKRLQETLPPHTDFNVQFLDLLKRIFVYDPSKRISAKEALNHPWFTQRIEDDGTEALKIRKKQERAKAEKARLATENGYRELAISTYSNTKSKMAQAKQIETSLLTEHFRYTPLTLIDQIINMINELVNRAVDAVEAGLLETPPSRLGFAARAAAENTIPDTDGEGNPLYPEARKEIEEGVHQLETLLEATVDKNFDKLEIYLLRNVLTVPEDLVPWVRLAHYQVY
;
A
#
# COMPACT_ATOMS: atom_id res chain seq x y z
N MET A 1 -17.05 45.61 37.52
CA MET A 1 -15.92 45.76 38.47
C MET A 1 -15.66 44.38 39.07
N PRO A 2 -14.53 43.73 38.77
CA PRO A 2 -13.20 44.14 39.22
C PRO A 2 -12.14 44.33 38.11
N SER A 3 -11.07 45.04 38.47
CA SER A 3 -10.01 45.63 37.65
C SER A 3 -9.06 44.62 36.98
N ARG A 4 -8.97 44.66 35.63
CA ARG A 4 -7.89 44.02 34.86
C ARG A 4 -6.67 44.96 34.77
N ARG A 5 -5.52 44.44 35.22
CA ARG A 5 -4.19 45.07 35.15
C ARG A 5 -3.86 45.53 33.72
N ARG A 6 -3.36 46.76 33.60
CA ARG A 6 -2.74 47.33 32.39
C ARG A 6 -1.53 46.49 31.97
N THR A 7 -1.49 46.02 30.73
CA THR A 7 -0.30 45.48 30.08
C THR A 7 0.59 46.64 29.63
N ASN A 8 1.87 46.60 30.01
CA ASN A 8 2.88 47.59 29.62
C ASN A 8 3.08 47.59 28.10
N LYS A 9 3.13 48.79 27.50
CA LYS A 9 3.56 48.97 26.11
C LYS A 9 5.05 48.59 26.01
N PRO A 10 5.50 48.00 24.88
CA PRO A 10 6.90 47.66 24.69
C PRO A 10 7.78 48.92 24.72
N ASP A 11 8.88 48.85 25.47
CA ASP A 11 9.90 49.89 25.50
C ASP A 11 10.84 49.73 24.31
N TRP A 12 10.53 50.43 23.22
CA TRP A 12 11.34 50.43 22.00
C TRP A 12 12.76 50.96 22.24
N SER A 13 12.97 51.72 23.32
CA SER A 13 14.28 52.25 23.71
C SER A 13 15.22 51.13 24.19
N GLU A 14 14.67 50.13 24.90
CA GLU A 14 15.42 48.93 25.29
C GLU A 14 15.73 48.05 24.07
N PHE A 15 14.78 47.92 23.15
CA PHE A 15 14.91 47.12 21.93
C PHE A 15 16.06 47.59 21.01
N TYR A 16 16.31 48.91 20.93
CA TYR A 16 17.37 49.48 20.10
C TYR A 16 18.67 49.86 20.84
N LYS A 17 18.87 49.41 22.09
CA LYS A 17 20.04 49.80 22.89
C LYS A 17 21.40 49.44 22.25
N ASN A 18 21.40 48.47 21.33
CA ASN A 18 22.59 47.98 20.62
C ASN A 18 22.74 48.58 19.19
N GLY A 19 21.95 49.61 18.86
CA GLY A 19 21.96 50.26 17.53
C GLY A 19 21.04 49.58 16.50
N LEU A 20 20.67 50.33 15.47
CA LEU A 20 19.86 49.84 14.34
C LEU A 20 20.72 48.93 13.43
N PRO A 21 20.16 47.82 12.89
CA PRO A 21 20.84 46.99 11.90
C PRO A 21 21.31 47.83 10.69
N LYS A 22 22.55 47.60 10.24
CA LYS A 22 23.18 48.38 9.13
C LYS A 22 22.72 47.97 7.73
N GLU A 23 21.83 47.00 7.59
CA GLU A 23 21.31 46.57 6.30
C GLU A 23 19.78 46.59 6.33
N VAL A 24 19.23 47.50 5.53
CA VAL A 24 17.80 47.58 5.23
C VAL A 24 17.55 46.69 4.03
N ILE A 25 16.90 45.54 4.24
CA ILE A 25 16.39 44.73 3.12
C ILE A 25 15.13 45.42 2.62
N VAL A 26 15.27 46.18 1.53
CA VAL A 26 14.14 46.68 0.73
C VAL A 26 13.69 45.53 -0.16
N ILE A 27 12.45 45.08 0.02
CA ILE A 27 11.81 44.13 -0.88
C ILE A 27 11.09 44.99 -1.93
N ASP A 28 11.69 45.11 -3.12
CA ASP A 28 11.04 45.71 -4.28
C ASP A 28 10.04 44.70 -4.87
N ASP A 29 8.75 45.02 -4.76
CA ASP A 29 7.65 44.33 -5.44
C ASP A 29 7.63 44.78 -6.91
N ASP A 30 8.26 44.00 -7.80
CA ASP A 30 8.15 44.21 -9.24
C ASP A 30 6.78 43.74 -9.77
N THR A 31 5.84 44.68 -9.83
CA THR A 31 4.71 44.63 -10.79
C THR A 31 4.54 46.01 -11.44
N PRO A 32 4.57 46.13 -12.77
CA PRO A 32 4.46 47.44 -13.42
C PRO A 32 3.00 47.91 -13.46
N GLU A 33 2.71 49.02 -12.77
CA GLU A 33 1.47 49.79 -12.96
C GLU A 33 1.55 50.70 -14.22
N PRO A 34 0.43 50.94 -14.91
CA PRO A 34 0.37 51.71 -16.15
C PRO A 34 0.39 53.22 -15.91
N GLN A 35 1.31 53.95 -16.55
CA GLN A 35 1.34 55.42 -16.52
C GLN A 35 0.44 56.04 -17.60
N ALA A 36 -0.40 56.98 -17.15
CA ALA A 36 -1.20 57.88 -17.98
C ALA A 36 -0.35 59.03 -18.58
N PRO A 37 -0.79 59.68 -19.67
CA PRO A 37 0.10 60.43 -20.55
C PRO A 37 0.27 61.89 -20.09
N ALA A 38 1.52 62.36 -20.08
CA ALA A 38 1.85 63.77 -19.98
C ALA A 38 2.53 64.26 -21.26
N THR A 39 1.92 65.30 -21.80
CA THR A 39 2.30 66.10 -22.97
C THR A 39 3.73 66.65 -22.91
N SER A 40 4.48 66.60 -24.03
CA SER A 40 5.36 67.71 -24.37
C SER A 40 5.65 67.82 -25.87
N ARG A 41 5.83 69.08 -26.24
CA ARG A 41 5.94 69.71 -27.56
C ARG A 41 6.98 69.16 -28.52
N ALA A 42 6.62 69.33 -29.79
CA ALA A 42 7.43 69.21 -30.99
C ALA A 42 8.72 70.04 -30.98
N VAL A 43 9.76 69.48 -31.62
CA VAL A 43 10.75 70.22 -32.40
C VAL A 43 10.97 69.47 -33.71
N ALA A 44 11.02 70.24 -34.80
CA ALA A 44 10.97 69.81 -36.18
C ALA A 44 12.36 69.68 -36.84
N ALA A 45 12.31 69.20 -38.09
CA ALA A 45 13.26 69.41 -39.20
C ALA A 45 14.36 68.31 -39.32
N VAL A 46 14.78 67.78 -40.48
CA VAL A 46 14.70 68.09 -41.93
C VAL A 46 14.94 66.73 -42.65
N ALA A 47 14.02 66.20 -43.46
CA ALA A 47 13.93 66.23 -44.94
C ALA A 47 14.93 65.34 -45.75
N ALA A 48 14.41 64.92 -46.93
CA ALA A 48 15.05 64.28 -48.09
C ALA A 48 15.07 62.73 -48.08
N ASP A 49 14.68 62.00 -49.13
CA ASP A 49 14.10 62.35 -50.42
C ASP A 49 13.40 61.13 -51.05
N ARG A 50 12.67 61.40 -52.13
CA ARG A 50 11.79 60.60 -52.98
C ARG A 50 12.40 59.31 -53.56
N HIS A 51 11.58 58.26 -53.73
CA HIS A 51 10.99 57.91 -55.03
C HIS A 51 10.00 56.74 -54.95
N ALA A 52 8.90 56.90 -55.68
CA ALA A 52 7.79 55.98 -55.83
C ALA A 52 7.90 55.22 -57.16
N ASP A 53 7.46 53.96 -57.21
CA ASP A 53 6.39 53.57 -58.14
C ASP A 53 5.75 52.18 -57.83
N LYS A 54 4.45 52.25 -57.58
CA LYS A 54 3.30 51.41 -58.02
C LYS A 54 3.36 49.87 -58.07
N LYS A 55 2.55 49.26 -57.17
CA LYS A 55 1.27 48.50 -57.39
C LYS A 55 1.43 46.98 -57.60
N ARG A 56 0.66 46.05 -57.00
CA ARG A 56 -0.53 46.09 -56.10
C ARG A 56 -0.84 44.64 -55.62
N LYS A 57 -1.24 44.50 -54.34
CA LYS A 57 -2.09 43.47 -53.68
C LYS A 57 -1.61 42.00 -53.62
N THR A 58 -1.34 41.51 -52.41
CA THR A 58 -2.21 40.64 -51.58
C THR A 58 -1.62 40.51 -50.16
N ALA A 59 -2.45 40.11 -49.19
CA ALA A 59 -2.30 40.33 -47.76
C ALA A 59 -1.21 39.51 -47.03
N THR A 60 -0.66 40.15 -46.00
CA THR A 60 -0.01 39.67 -44.76
C THR A 60 -0.68 38.41 -44.15
N SER A 61 -0.01 37.52 -43.41
CA SER A 61 1.16 37.72 -42.54
C SER A 61 2.06 36.48 -42.45
N THR A 62 3.37 36.72 -42.52
CA THR A 62 4.47 35.81 -42.24
C THR A 62 4.58 35.48 -40.75
N ALA A 63 4.66 34.18 -40.45
CA ALA A 63 5.11 33.64 -39.18
C ALA A 63 6.51 33.05 -39.39
N TYR A 64 7.51 33.51 -38.62
CA TYR A 64 8.66 32.68 -38.27
C TYR A 64 9.39 33.21 -37.03
N ASP A 65 9.59 32.25 -36.13
CA ASP A 65 10.51 32.02 -34.99
C ASP A 65 11.64 33.03 -34.67
N PRO A 66 12.01 33.19 -33.38
CA PRO A 66 13.09 32.33 -32.87
C PRO A 66 12.98 31.87 -31.39
N VAL A 67 13.22 30.57 -31.20
CA VAL A 67 13.97 29.87 -30.13
C VAL A 67 14.44 30.72 -28.94
N TYR A 68 13.91 30.40 -27.74
CA TYR A 68 14.72 30.25 -26.50
C TYR A 68 13.99 29.36 -25.47
N HIS A 69 14.78 28.50 -24.83
CA HIS A 69 14.42 27.54 -23.78
C HIS A 69 14.00 28.21 -22.47
N GLN A 70 13.00 27.64 -21.77
CA GLN A 70 13.09 27.43 -20.32
C GLN A 70 12.10 26.38 -19.78
N ASN A 71 12.68 25.43 -19.04
CA ASN A 71 12.04 24.40 -18.26
C ASN A 71 11.24 24.99 -17.09
N THR A 72 10.00 24.55 -16.90
CA THR A 72 9.29 24.56 -15.62
C THR A 72 8.11 23.57 -15.69
N SER A 73 8.40 22.29 -15.54
CA SER A 73 7.39 21.23 -15.50
C SER A 73 6.93 20.99 -14.06
N TYR A 74 5.87 21.69 -13.66
CA TYR A 74 4.92 21.11 -12.73
C TYR A 74 4.24 19.95 -13.46
N SER A 75 4.26 18.75 -12.88
CA SER A 75 3.69 17.54 -13.46
C SER A 75 2.19 17.70 -13.74
N THR A 76 1.85 18.17 -14.93
CA THR A 76 0.55 18.00 -15.58
C THR A 76 0.37 16.54 -15.93
N THR A 77 -0.56 15.86 -15.26
CA THR A 77 -1.08 14.57 -15.71
C THR A 77 -2.06 14.83 -16.86
N GLU A 78 -1.57 14.83 -18.10
CA GLU A 78 -2.42 14.68 -19.27
C GLU A 78 -2.73 13.19 -19.49
N THR A 79 -4.01 12.83 -19.42
CA THR A 79 -4.53 11.55 -19.89
C THR A 79 -5.24 11.80 -21.22
N PRO A 80 -4.97 11.06 -22.30
CA PRO A 80 -5.60 11.33 -23.59
C PRO A 80 -7.09 10.95 -23.58
N MET A 81 -7.91 11.85 -24.13
CA MET A 81 -9.31 11.60 -24.49
C MET A 81 -9.36 10.62 -25.68
N TYR A 82 -9.93 9.43 -25.49
CA TYR A 82 -10.17 8.47 -26.59
C TYR A 82 -11.57 8.64 -27.18
N GLY A 83 -11.61 9.03 -28.46
CA GLY A 83 -12.74 8.81 -29.37
C GLY A 83 -12.74 7.36 -29.88
N GLY A 84 -13.93 6.82 -30.17
CA GLY A 84 -14.15 5.38 -30.37
C GLY A 84 -13.91 4.82 -31.78
N THR A 85 -14.21 3.52 -31.88
CA THR A 85 -14.41 2.58 -33.03
C THR A 85 -13.23 1.71 -33.52
N PRO A 86 -13.49 0.49 -34.05
CA PRO A 86 -12.88 -0.76 -33.53
C PRO A 86 -11.96 -1.57 -34.48
N SER A 87 -11.35 -2.62 -33.88
CA SER A 87 -10.80 -3.87 -34.46
C SER A 87 -9.61 -3.83 -35.42
N ASN A 88 -8.46 -4.40 -35.02
CA ASN A 88 -7.90 -5.66 -35.59
C ASN A 88 -6.55 -6.05 -34.98
N HIS A 89 -6.29 -7.36 -34.96
CA HIS A 89 -5.10 -8.06 -34.46
C HIS A 89 -3.80 -7.70 -35.19
N THR A 90 -2.65 -7.67 -34.49
CA THR A 90 -1.34 -8.19 -34.96
C THR A 90 -0.40 -8.48 -33.76
N ILE A 91 0.63 -9.28 -34.02
CA ILE A 91 1.39 -10.23 -33.21
C ILE A 91 2.76 -9.68 -32.70
N SER A 92 3.12 -10.07 -31.46
CA SER A 92 4.44 -10.41 -30.86
C SER A 92 5.67 -9.46 -30.92
N THR A 93 6.35 -9.23 -29.78
CA THR A 93 7.64 -9.90 -29.42
C THR A 93 8.17 -9.53 -28.02
N ASP A 94 8.27 -10.58 -27.18
CA ASP A 94 9.28 -10.97 -26.18
C ASP A 94 9.78 -10.12 -24.96
N ARG A 95 9.59 -10.77 -23.78
CA ARG A 95 10.56 -11.08 -22.67
C ARG A 95 11.01 -9.93 -21.74
N THR A 96 11.06 -10.05 -20.40
CA THR A 96 11.16 -11.18 -19.45
C THR A 96 10.72 -10.72 -18.05
N ALA A 97 9.86 -11.49 -17.35
CA ALA A 97 9.88 -11.66 -15.89
C ALA A 97 8.91 -12.79 -15.49
N SER A 98 9.46 -13.94 -15.11
CA SER A 98 8.71 -15.14 -14.73
C SER A 98 8.45 -15.23 -13.23
N ALA A 99 7.23 -15.70 -12.92
CA ALA A 99 6.81 -16.51 -11.77
C ALA A 99 6.51 -15.82 -10.41
N LEU A 100 5.22 -15.71 -10.07
CA LEU A 100 4.43 -16.73 -9.35
C LEU A 100 3.00 -16.18 -9.16
N HIS A 101 2.04 -16.63 -9.96
CA HIS A 101 0.63 -16.24 -9.83
C HIS A 101 -0.24 -17.49 -9.73
N THR A 102 -0.74 -17.76 -8.52
CA THR A 102 -1.84 -18.70 -8.30
C THR A 102 -3.14 -17.91 -8.34
N THR A 103 -3.95 -18.12 -9.37
CA THR A 103 -5.33 -17.61 -9.43
C THR A 103 -6.22 -18.49 -8.56
N ALA A 104 -6.87 -17.92 -7.53
CA ALA A 104 -7.87 -18.64 -6.75
C ALA A 104 -9.28 -18.33 -7.29
N SER A 105 -10.09 -19.37 -7.47
CA SER A 105 -11.49 -19.28 -7.90
C SER A 105 -12.40 -19.06 -6.69
N THR A 106 -13.08 -17.92 -6.59
CA THR A 106 -14.21 -17.72 -5.66
C THR A 106 -15.35 -17.02 -6.37
N SER A 107 -16.32 -17.80 -6.82
CA SER A 107 -17.62 -17.33 -7.31
C SER A 107 -18.59 -17.21 -6.12
N LEU A 108 -18.86 -15.99 -5.70
CA LEU A 108 -20.08 -15.66 -4.95
C LEU A 108 -20.85 -14.62 -5.77
N GLY A 109 -21.70 -15.13 -6.66
CA GLY A 109 -22.73 -14.36 -7.34
C GLY A 109 -24.00 -14.34 -6.48
N SER A 110 -24.49 -13.16 -6.15
CA SER A 110 -25.79 -12.94 -5.53
C SER A 110 -26.87 -12.84 -6.61
N THR A 111 -27.68 -13.88 -6.79
CA THR A 111 -28.95 -13.79 -7.52
C THR A 111 -30.12 -13.90 -6.55
N ILE A 112 -30.93 -12.84 -6.53
CA ILE A 112 -32.21 -12.73 -5.82
C ILE A 112 -33.30 -13.13 -6.82
N SER A 113 -34.17 -14.08 -6.45
CA SER A 113 -35.54 -14.14 -7.00
C SER A 113 -36.48 -15.01 -6.14
N ASN A 114 -37.48 -14.33 -5.57
CA ASN A 114 -38.86 -14.68 -5.19
C ASN A 114 -39.30 -16.14 -4.98
N GLY A 115 -40.00 -16.35 -3.86
CA GLY A 115 -40.52 -17.64 -3.42
C GLY A 115 -41.88 -18.07 -3.97
N ALA A 116 -42.25 -19.29 -3.60
CA ALA A 116 -43.62 -19.79 -3.51
C ALA A 116 -43.63 -21.12 -2.72
N TYR A 117 -44.55 -21.17 -1.75
CA TYR A 117 -45.33 -22.27 -1.16
C TYR A 117 -44.90 -23.75 -1.26
N ALA A 118 -45.06 -24.42 -0.11
CA ALA A 118 -44.89 -25.83 0.16
C ALA A 118 -45.90 -26.77 -0.54
N ALA A 119 -45.50 -28.03 -0.76
CA ALA A 119 -46.34 -29.21 -0.57
C ALA A 119 -45.48 -30.50 -0.46
N GLN A 120 -45.89 -31.39 0.44
CA GLN A 120 -45.35 -32.71 0.73
C GLN A 120 -45.66 -33.73 -0.37
N LEU A 121 -44.78 -34.72 -0.58
CA LEU A 121 -45.16 -36.12 -0.79
C LEU A 121 -44.11 -37.05 -0.17
N ASP A 122 -44.64 -38.05 0.52
CA ASP A 122 -44.03 -39.16 1.25
C ASP A 122 -43.91 -40.37 0.30
N ASP A 123 -42.82 -41.16 0.38
CA ASP A 123 -42.89 -42.62 0.58
C ASP A 123 -41.50 -43.27 0.81
N GLY A 124 -41.43 -44.03 1.91
CA GLY A 124 -40.77 -45.31 2.15
C GLY A 124 -39.40 -45.67 1.55
N MET A 125 -38.40 -45.87 2.43
CA MET A 125 -37.83 -47.21 2.68
C MET A 125 -36.93 -47.23 3.93
N VAL A 126 -37.09 -48.29 4.72
CA VAL A 126 -36.61 -48.51 6.09
C VAL A 126 -35.11 -48.84 6.13
N GLY A 127 -34.34 -48.12 6.95
CA GLY A 127 -32.92 -48.41 7.20
C GLY A 127 -32.48 -47.99 8.61
N GLN A 128 -32.23 -49.00 9.45
CA GLN A 128 -31.61 -49.03 10.79
C GLN A 128 -31.21 -47.70 11.49
N LYS A 129 -31.88 -47.42 12.62
CA LYS A 129 -31.54 -46.37 13.58
C LYS A 129 -30.20 -46.63 14.29
N ARG A 130 -29.08 -46.10 13.79
CA ARG A 130 -27.89 -45.75 14.60
C ARG A 130 -27.21 -44.48 14.06
N LYS A 131 -26.81 -43.58 14.98
CA LYS A 131 -26.01 -42.35 14.79
C LYS A 131 -26.66 -41.17 14.02
N ARG A 132 -27.64 -40.49 14.64
CA ARG A 132 -28.01 -39.10 14.28
C ARG A 132 -27.36 -38.05 15.20
N THR A 133 -26.84 -38.45 16.35
CA THR A 133 -26.26 -37.53 17.35
C THR A 133 -24.84 -37.07 16.99
N THR A 134 -23.99 -37.98 16.50
CA THR A 134 -22.56 -37.69 16.22
C THR A 134 -22.35 -36.75 15.04
N ARG A 135 -23.27 -36.74 14.05
CA ARG A 135 -23.18 -35.85 12.89
C ARG A 135 -23.62 -34.42 13.21
N ARG A 136 -24.47 -34.27 14.24
CA ARG A 136 -24.98 -32.98 14.71
C ARG A 136 -23.94 -32.31 15.61
N THR A 137 -23.31 -33.07 16.52
CA THR A 137 -22.20 -32.59 17.34
C THR A 137 -20.98 -32.21 16.51
N THR A 138 -20.60 -32.97 15.48
CA THR A 138 -19.45 -32.56 14.62
C THR A 138 -19.76 -31.34 13.73
N LEU A 139 -21.01 -31.15 13.31
CA LEU A 139 -21.45 -29.93 12.61
C LEU A 139 -21.53 -28.72 13.54
N ASP A 140 -21.96 -28.92 14.79
CA ASP A 140 -22.04 -27.87 15.80
C ASP A 140 -20.63 -27.51 16.31
N GLU A 141 -19.73 -28.48 16.49
CA GLU A 141 -18.31 -28.28 16.79
C GLU A 141 -17.57 -27.61 15.62
N ALA A 142 -17.85 -27.99 14.37
CA ALA A 142 -17.29 -27.31 13.20
C ALA A 142 -17.82 -25.87 13.06
N LYS A 143 -19.10 -25.63 13.38
CA LYS A 143 -19.68 -24.28 13.43
C LYS A 143 -19.11 -23.46 14.58
N GLU A 144 -18.89 -24.07 15.74
CA GLU A 144 -18.33 -23.41 16.91
C GLU A 144 -16.83 -23.18 16.76
N ALA A 145 -16.09 -24.08 16.13
CA ALA A 145 -14.70 -23.88 15.72
C ALA A 145 -14.60 -22.79 14.65
N LYS A 146 -15.48 -22.78 13.64
CA LYS A 146 -15.56 -21.70 12.65
C LYS A 146 -15.94 -20.38 13.31
N ARG A 147 -16.82 -20.39 14.32
CA ARG A 147 -17.20 -19.22 15.10
C ARG A 147 -16.05 -18.72 15.97
N ARG A 148 -15.29 -19.60 16.63
CA ARG A 148 -14.08 -19.29 17.41
C ARG A 148 -12.93 -18.80 16.52
N GLU A 149 -12.76 -19.36 15.32
CA GLU A 149 -11.83 -18.85 14.32
C GLU A 149 -12.25 -17.48 13.79
N THR A 150 -13.56 -17.22 13.64
CA THR A 150 -14.10 -15.91 13.25
C THR A 150 -14.00 -14.90 14.39
N GLU A 151 -14.16 -15.32 15.64
CA GLU A 151 -13.96 -14.51 16.85
C GLU A 151 -12.47 -14.23 17.12
N GLN A 152 -11.55 -15.16 16.80
CA GLN A 152 -10.10 -14.95 16.82
C GLN A 152 -9.57 -14.19 15.59
N GLN A 153 -10.37 -14.06 14.52
CA GLN A 153 -10.02 -13.24 13.35
C GLN A 153 -10.16 -11.73 13.62
N GLN A 154 -10.87 -11.34 14.68
CA GLN A 154 -10.84 -9.97 15.18
C GLN A 154 -9.54 -9.75 15.97
N GLU A 155 -8.54 -9.14 15.32
CA GLU A 155 -7.76 -8.16 16.06
C GLU A 155 -8.77 -7.14 16.58
N HIS A 156 -9.10 -7.22 17.87
CA HIS A 156 -9.91 -6.20 18.51
C HIS A 156 -9.21 -4.87 18.20
N TRP A 157 -9.89 -3.97 17.48
CA TRP A 157 -9.39 -2.62 17.23
C TRP A 157 -8.92 -2.07 18.57
N THR A 158 -7.60 -1.93 18.73
CA THR A 158 -7.04 -1.52 20.01
C THR A 158 -7.52 -0.10 20.25
N SER A 159 -8.17 0.11 21.40
CA SER A 159 -8.57 1.45 21.78
C SER A 159 -7.35 2.36 21.75
N TYR A 160 -7.46 3.50 21.10
CA TYR A 160 -6.39 4.47 21.02
C TYR A 160 -5.92 4.85 22.43
N ILE A 161 -4.61 4.79 22.65
CA ILE A 161 -3.98 5.14 23.93
C ILE A 161 -3.26 6.48 23.71
N PRO A 162 -3.73 7.57 24.35
CA PRO A 162 -3.06 8.86 24.29
C PRO A 162 -1.58 8.81 24.74
N PRO A 163 -0.74 9.73 24.26
CA PRO A 163 0.61 9.89 24.79
C PRO A 163 0.58 10.36 26.26
N LYS A 164 1.69 10.18 26.96
CA LYS A 164 1.84 10.69 28.33
C LYS A 164 1.82 12.22 28.32
N GLN A 165 1.19 12.81 29.34
CA GLN A 165 1.07 14.25 29.50
C GLN A 165 2.08 14.77 30.55
N PRO A 166 2.72 15.94 30.33
CA PRO A 166 2.68 16.75 29.11
C PRO A 166 3.44 16.06 27.95
N PRO A 167 3.09 16.35 26.68
CA PRO A 167 3.80 15.79 25.54
C PRO A 167 5.25 16.26 25.48
N ILE A 168 6.15 15.39 25.05
CA ILE A 168 7.57 15.73 24.89
C ILE A 168 7.75 16.43 23.54
N LYS A 169 7.81 17.77 23.50
CA LYS A 169 8.19 18.53 22.29
C LYS A 169 9.72 18.52 22.17
N ALA A 170 10.25 17.93 21.10
CA ALA A 170 11.69 17.89 20.88
C ALA A 170 12.25 19.29 20.63
N LYS A 171 13.46 19.54 21.13
CA LYS A 171 14.26 20.72 20.78
C LYS A 171 14.83 20.56 19.36
N ASP A 172 15.53 21.59 18.89
CA ASP A 172 16.26 21.51 17.63
C ASP A 172 17.20 20.29 17.61
N VAL A 173 17.06 19.48 16.57
CA VAL A 173 17.84 18.26 16.39
C VAL A 173 19.24 18.64 15.89
N TYR A 174 20.27 18.19 16.61
CA TYR A 174 21.66 18.39 16.19
C TYR A 174 21.97 17.53 14.96
N VAL A 175 22.25 18.18 13.84
CA VAL A 175 22.61 17.52 12.58
C VAL A 175 24.13 17.46 12.47
N LYS A 176 24.70 16.26 12.58
CA LYS A 176 26.16 16.07 12.50
C LYS A 176 26.64 16.23 11.05
N VAL A 177 27.61 17.12 10.84
CA VAL A 177 28.30 17.26 9.56
C VAL A 177 29.26 16.09 9.36
N VAL A 178 29.13 15.39 8.24
CA VAL A 178 29.99 14.28 7.83
C VAL A 178 31.13 14.85 6.96
N PRO A 179 32.40 14.71 7.39
CA PRO A 179 33.55 15.17 6.61
C PRO A 179 33.67 14.39 5.30
N ASP A 180 33.81 15.11 4.18
CA ASP A 180 34.04 14.50 2.88
C ASP A 180 35.53 14.17 2.69
N LYS A 181 35.83 12.93 2.28
CA LYS A 181 37.20 12.51 1.91
C LYS A 181 37.44 12.91 0.46
N TYR A 182 37.73 14.21 0.30
CA TYR A 182 37.75 15.01 -0.93
C TYR A 182 38.26 14.35 -2.25
N ARG A 183 37.47 14.53 -3.33
CA ARG A 183 37.94 14.69 -4.72
C ARG A 183 37.58 16.12 -5.19
N PRO A 184 38.54 17.05 -5.37
CA PRO A 184 38.27 18.49 -5.50
C PRO A 184 37.40 18.97 -6.66
N ASN A 185 37.11 18.13 -7.67
CA ASN A 185 36.48 18.55 -8.93
C ASN A 185 35.23 17.73 -9.29
N GLU A 186 34.64 16.99 -8.35
CA GLU A 186 33.43 16.23 -8.62
C GLU A 186 32.20 17.15 -8.49
N LYS A 187 31.38 17.23 -9.54
CA LYS A 187 30.10 17.95 -9.50
C LYS A 187 29.10 17.14 -8.67
N VAL A 188 28.88 17.56 -7.44
CA VAL A 188 28.01 16.87 -6.46
C VAL A 188 26.53 17.19 -6.69
N ASP A 189 26.24 18.38 -7.21
CA ASP A 189 24.89 18.93 -7.31
C ASP A 189 24.51 19.17 -8.77
N ASP A 190 23.24 18.98 -9.11
CA ASP A 190 22.70 19.48 -10.38
C ASP A 190 22.42 20.99 -10.31
N GLU A 191 21.96 21.59 -11.42
CA GLU A 191 21.71 23.05 -11.51
C GLU A 191 20.63 23.52 -10.53
N ASP A 192 19.79 22.60 -10.10
CA ASP A 192 18.72 22.80 -9.13
C ASP A 192 19.23 22.61 -7.68
N GLY A 193 20.48 22.22 -7.45
CA GLY A 193 20.99 21.95 -6.11
C GLY A 193 20.44 20.65 -5.52
N HIS A 194 19.93 19.72 -6.34
CA HIS A 194 19.73 18.36 -5.86
C HIS A 194 21.04 17.59 -5.92
N TYR A 195 21.23 16.71 -4.93
CA TYR A 195 22.35 15.78 -4.93
C TYR A 195 22.30 14.86 -6.17
N VAL A 196 23.43 14.71 -6.85
CA VAL A 196 23.61 13.77 -7.97
C VAL A 196 23.88 12.39 -7.38
N VAL A 197 22.87 11.52 -7.44
CA VAL A 197 22.93 10.17 -6.88
C VAL A 197 23.77 9.28 -7.81
N HIS A 198 25.00 8.97 -7.40
CA HIS A 198 25.82 7.94 -8.04
C HIS A 198 25.63 6.60 -7.33
N PRO A 199 25.46 5.48 -8.06
CA PRO A 199 25.37 4.14 -7.46
C PRO A 199 26.54 3.80 -6.54
N ASP A 200 27.73 4.32 -6.86
CA ASP A 200 28.99 4.13 -6.13
C ASP A 200 29.32 5.29 -5.17
N ALA A 201 28.37 6.17 -4.85
CA ALA A 201 28.61 7.29 -3.95
C ALA A 201 28.94 6.81 -2.52
N ASP A 202 29.91 7.46 -1.87
CA ASP A 202 30.41 7.17 -0.52
C ASP A 202 29.38 7.32 0.63
N ILE A 203 28.11 7.61 0.32
CA ILE A 203 27.01 7.57 1.29
C ILE A 203 26.71 6.11 1.68
N THR A 204 26.55 5.19 0.70
CA THR A 204 26.41 3.73 0.91
C THR A 204 26.73 2.95 -0.37
N GLU A 205 27.08 1.65 -0.26
CA GLU A 205 27.50 0.78 -1.39
C GLU A 205 26.50 0.62 -2.54
N LYS A 206 25.19 0.81 -2.31
CA LYS A 206 24.16 0.74 -3.34
C LYS A 206 23.04 1.72 -3.03
N LEU A 207 22.97 2.80 -3.81
CA LEU A 207 21.87 3.75 -3.77
C LEU A 207 20.89 3.47 -4.91
N LYS A 208 19.60 3.37 -4.58
CA LYS A 208 18.53 3.30 -5.57
C LYS A 208 17.57 4.46 -5.36
N LEU A 209 17.35 5.27 -6.39
CA LEU A 209 16.35 6.34 -6.34
C LEU A 209 14.95 5.75 -6.14
N LEU A 210 14.27 6.19 -5.07
CA LEU A 210 12.89 5.83 -4.77
C LEU A 210 11.91 6.90 -5.24
N GLY A 211 12.31 8.17 -5.15
CA GLY A 211 11.48 9.29 -5.59
C GLY A 211 12.23 10.62 -5.60
N GLN A 212 11.66 11.61 -6.27
CA GLN A 212 12.17 12.97 -6.34
C GLN A 212 11.00 13.95 -6.22
N GLY A 213 11.22 15.04 -5.49
CA GLY A 213 10.27 16.13 -5.38
C GLY A 213 10.96 17.48 -5.23
N THR A 214 10.17 18.52 -4.96
CA THR A 214 10.64 19.90 -4.81
C THR A 214 11.72 20.05 -3.75
N PHE A 215 11.62 19.28 -2.67
CA PHE A 215 12.49 19.37 -1.49
C PHE A 215 13.80 18.58 -1.63
N GLY A 216 13.87 17.59 -2.53
CA GLY A 216 15.00 16.68 -2.58
C GLY A 216 14.72 15.37 -3.30
N LYS A 217 15.63 14.41 -3.10
CA LYS A 217 15.54 13.03 -3.61
C LYS A 217 15.45 12.07 -2.44
N VAL A 218 14.71 10.98 -2.58
CA VAL A 218 14.65 9.90 -1.61
C VAL A 218 15.31 8.67 -2.23
N VAL A 219 16.25 8.08 -1.50
CA VAL A 219 17.03 6.92 -1.96
C VAL A 219 16.90 5.75 -0.97
N GLU A 220 16.84 4.53 -1.50
CA GLU A 220 17.07 3.31 -0.75
C GLU A 220 18.58 3.14 -0.55
N ALA A 221 18.98 2.86 0.69
CA ALA A 221 20.36 2.67 1.10
C ALA A 221 20.48 1.50 2.08
N PHE A 222 21.69 0.99 2.31
CA PHE A 222 21.96 -0.10 3.26
C PHE A 222 22.77 0.40 4.47
N ASP A 223 22.18 0.31 5.67
CA ASP A 223 22.85 0.63 6.93
C ASP A 223 23.81 -0.53 7.28
N LYS A 224 25.11 -0.32 7.03
CA LYS A 224 26.16 -1.30 7.33
C LYS A 224 26.31 -1.61 8.82
N LYS A 225 25.94 -0.68 9.71
CA LYS A 225 26.07 -0.89 11.16
C LYS A 225 24.97 -1.80 11.69
N LYS A 226 23.74 -1.62 11.19
CA LYS A 226 22.55 -2.37 11.62
C LYS A 226 22.19 -3.55 10.72
N GLY A 227 22.81 -3.65 9.54
CA GLY A 227 22.60 -4.74 8.59
C GLY A 227 21.21 -4.72 7.93
N ASN A 228 20.60 -3.54 7.74
CA ASN A 228 19.26 -3.42 7.17
C ASN A 228 19.13 -2.27 6.17
N LYS A 229 18.09 -2.36 5.32
CA LYS A 229 17.77 -1.31 4.36
C LYS A 229 17.08 -0.13 5.03
N VAL A 230 17.35 1.07 4.54
CA VAL A 230 16.80 2.35 5.01
C VAL A 230 16.38 3.22 3.82
N ALA A 231 15.49 4.17 4.09
CA ALA A 231 15.23 5.27 3.17
C ALA A 231 15.97 6.52 3.66
N ILE A 232 16.61 7.23 2.75
CA ILE A 232 17.30 8.50 3.03
C ILE A 232 16.69 9.58 2.17
N LYS A 233 16.08 10.59 2.81
CA LYS A 233 15.62 11.82 2.15
C LYS A 233 16.78 12.81 2.14
N VAL A 234 17.34 13.06 0.96
CA VAL A 234 18.45 13.98 0.70
C VAL A 234 17.87 15.31 0.28
N ILE A 235 17.90 16.30 1.19
CA ILE A 235 17.36 17.64 0.98
C ILE A 235 18.28 18.44 0.05
N ARG A 236 17.71 19.23 -0.86
CA ARG A 236 18.49 20.12 -1.76
C ARG A 236 19.45 21.02 -0.98
N SER A 237 20.60 21.33 -1.57
CA SER A 237 21.64 22.22 -1.02
C SER A 237 21.26 23.71 -1.10
N VAL A 238 19.96 24.01 -0.96
CA VAL A 238 19.42 25.38 -0.94
C VAL A 238 18.97 25.73 0.48
N GLN A 239 19.42 26.87 0.99
CA GLN A 239 19.25 27.29 2.38
C GLN A 239 17.78 27.21 2.85
N LYS A 240 16.82 27.70 2.05
CA LYS A 240 15.39 27.64 2.39
C LYS A 240 14.86 26.22 2.65
N TYR A 241 15.32 25.23 1.86
CA TYR A 241 14.89 23.84 2.02
C TYR A 241 15.60 23.17 3.21
N ARG A 242 16.87 23.54 3.44
CA ARG A 242 17.61 23.10 4.62
C ARG A 242 16.94 23.59 5.90
N ASP A 243 16.58 24.86 5.98
CA ASP A 243 15.90 25.43 7.15
C ASP A 243 14.52 24.80 7.37
N ALA A 244 13.73 24.63 6.30
CA ALA A 244 12.46 23.92 6.37
C ALA A 244 12.61 22.48 6.89
N SER A 245 13.64 21.74 6.43
CA SER A 245 13.86 20.35 6.86
C SER A 245 14.20 20.20 8.35
N ARG A 246 14.69 21.25 9.01
CA ARG A 246 14.92 21.23 10.48
C ARG A 246 13.61 21.17 11.26
N ILE A 247 12.54 21.75 10.74
CA ILE A 247 11.19 21.63 11.30
C ILE A 247 10.73 20.18 11.22
N GLU A 248 10.91 19.53 10.07
CA GLU A 248 10.59 18.11 9.88
C GLU A 248 11.37 17.21 10.86
N LEU A 249 12.68 17.44 11.02
CA LEU A 249 13.50 16.70 12.00
C LEU A 249 12.98 16.84 13.43
N ARG A 250 12.61 18.05 13.85
CA ARG A 250 12.05 18.32 15.18
C ARG A 250 10.70 17.62 15.38
N VAL A 251 9.85 17.62 14.35
CA VAL A 251 8.57 16.88 14.37
C VAL A 251 8.84 15.38 14.50
N LEU A 252 9.66 14.79 13.63
CA LEU A 252 9.95 13.35 13.68
C LEU A 252 10.58 12.92 15.02
N SER A 253 11.46 13.76 15.60
CA SER A 253 12.03 13.51 16.92
C SER A 253 10.98 13.59 18.05
N THR A 254 10.00 14.49 17.91
CA THR A 254 8.86 14.61 18.83
C THR A 254 7.99 13.35 18.78
N LEU A 255 7.66 12.86 17.57
CA LEU A 255 6.88 11.64 17.38
C LEU A 255 7.57 10.42 18.00
N ALA A 256 8.85 10.21 17.67
CA ALA A 256 9.62 9.07 18.18
C ALA A 256 9.75 9.07 19.72
N SER A 257 9.84 10.26 20.34
CA SER A 257 9.95 10.39 21.80
C SER A 257 8.65 10.08 22.53
N ASN A 258 7.49 10.26 21.88
CA ASN A 258 6.17 10.03 22.47
C ASN A 258 5.54 8.69 22.04
N ASP A 259 6.17 7.95 21.13
CA ASP A 259 5.73 6.62 20.69
C ASP A 259 6.90 5.63 20.46
N PRO A 260 7.61 5.16 21.51
CA PRO A 260 8.78 4.29 21.34
C PRO A 260 8.52 2.97 20.61
N HIS A 261 7.28 2.49 20.58
CA HIS A 261 6.88 1.21 19.97
C HIS A 261 6.19 1.39 18.61
N ASN A 262 6.09 2.62 18.10
CA ASN A 262 5.39 2.97 16.86
C ASN A 262 3.97 2.38 16.76
N ARG A 263 3.21 2.48 17.87
CA ARG A 263 1.81 2.00 17.90
C ARG A 263 0.89 2.90 17.07
N ASN A 264 1.25 4.18 16.94
CA ASN A 264 0.49 5.20 16.24
C ASN A 264 0.87 5.33 14.76
N LYS A 265 1.67 4.39 14.23
CA LYS A 265 1.90 4.20 12.80
C LYS A 265 2.48 5.42 12.06
N CYS A 266 3.24 6.27 12.75
CA CYS A 266 3.97 7.38 12.14
C CYS A 266 5.41 6.97 11.81
N ILE A 267 5.99 7.52 10.75
CA ILE A 267 7.41 7.25 10.45
C ILE A 267 8.32 7.81 11.53
N HIS A 268 9.32 7.04 11.95
CA HIS A 268 10.29 7.47 12.95
C HIS A 268 11.62 7.84 12.31
N LEU A 269 12.24 8.89 12.87
CA LEU A 269 13.61 9.25 12.59
C LEU A 269 14.55 8.17 13.13
N ARG A 270 15.39 7.60 12.27
CA ARG A 270 16.48 6.69 12.68
C ARG A 270 17.78 7.43 12.95
N ASP A 271 18.14 8.34 12.06
CA ASP A 271 19.37 9.11 12.09
C ASP A 271 19.21 10.37 11.22
N CYS A 272 20.07 11.36 11.43
CA CYS A 272 20.19 12.51 10.55
C CYS A 272 21.62 13.03 10.52
N PHE A 273 22.04 13.49 9.34
CA PHE A 273 23.39 14.02 9.15
C PHE A 273 23.41 15.02 8.00
N ASP A 274 24.44 15.85 7.95
CA ASP A 274 24.70 16.75 6.85
C ASP A 274 25.87 16.18 6.03
N PHE A 275 25.62 15.87 4.76
CA PHE A 275 26.63 15.36 3.85
C PHE A 275 26.69 16.25 2.62
N ARG A 276 27.88 16.83 2.36
CA ARG A 276 28.12 17.73 1.23
C ARG A 276 27.08 18.86 1.12
N ASN A 277 26.71 19.47 2.25
CA ASN A 277 25.71 20.54 2.33
C ASN A 277 24.27 20.07 2.01
N HIS A 278 23.98 18.78 2.11
CA HIS A 278 22.63 18.23 2.08
C HIS A 278 22.27 17.68 3.46
N ILE A 279 21.13 18.12 3.99
CA ILE A 279 20.54 17.46 5.17
C ILE A 279 19.95 16.13 4.71
N CYS A 280 20.39 15.05 5.34
CA CYS A 280 19.95 13.69 5.11
C CYS A 280 19.11 13.22 6.28
N ILE A 281 17.85 12.85 6.02
CA ILE A 281 16.92 12.31 7.01
C ILE A 281 16.81 10.80 6.76
N VAL A 282 17.19 9.99 7.75
CA VAL A 282 17.20 8.52 7.63
C VAL A 282 16.01 7.93 8.37
N THR A 283 15.26 7.05 7.70
CA THR A 283 14.08 6.37 8.25
C THR A 283 14.07 4.88 7.91
N ASP A 284 13.14 4.14 8.49
CA ASP A 284 12.77 2.80 8.01
C ASP A 284 12.44 2.84 6.50
N LEU A 285 12.84 1.80 5.77
CA LEU A 285 12.37 1.56 4.41
C LEU A 285 11.05 0.78 4.46
N TYR A 286 10.00 1.31 3.83
CA TYR A 286 8.71 0.66 3.65
C TYR A 286 8.44 0.33 2.18
N GLY A 287 7.27 -0.25 1.89
CA GLY A 287 6.80 -0.49 0.53
C GLY A 287 6.33 0.78 -0.18
N GLN A 288 5.66 0.59 -1.31
CA GLN A 288 5.12 1.69 -2.11
C GLN A 288 3.98 2.45 -1.38
N SER A 289 3.67 3.65 -1.86
CA SER A 289 2.52 4.42 -1.36
C SER A 289 1.19 3.72 -1.66
N VAL A 290 0.16 4.03 -0.87
CA VAL A 290 -1.19 3.53 -1.13
C VAL A 290 -1.70 4.05 -2.48
N PHE A 291 -1.32 5.27 -2.87
CA PHE A 291 -1.58 5.81 -4.22
C PHE A 291 -0.96 4.93 -5.32
N ASP A 292 0.33 4.61 -5.21
CA ASP A 292 1.02 3.78 -6.21
C ASP A 292 0.44 2.39 -6.30
N PHE A 293 0.00 1.82 -5.16
CA PHE A 293 -0.74 0.56 -5.17
C PHE A 293 -2.04 0.70 -5.94
N LEU A 294 -2.87 1.71 -5.64
CA LEU A 294 -4.13 1.95 -6.32
C LEU A 294 -3.93 2.14 -7.84
N LYS A 295 -2.93 2.94 -8.24
CA LYS A 295 -2.53 3.15 -9.64
C LYS A 295 -2.10 1.85 -10.31
N SER A 296 -1.25 1.06 -9.67
CA SER A 296 -0.80 -0.26 -10.17
C SER A 296 -1.94 -1.29 -10.25
N ASN A 297 -3.03 -1.02 -9.54
CA ASN A 297 -4.27 -1.79 -9.55
C ASN A 297 -5.34 -1.14 -10.46
N GLN A 298 -4.93 -0.29 -11.41
CA GLN A 298 -5.82 0.37 -12.38
C GLN A 298 -6.97 1.15 -11.72
N PHE A 299 -6.71 1.72 -10.54
CA PHE A 299 -7.70 2.43 -9.74
C PHE A 299 -8.94 1.59 -9.43
N VAL A 300 -8.77 0.27 -9.30
CA VAL A 300 -9.80 -0.62 -8.76
C VAL A 300 -9.84 -0.44 -7.23
N PRO A 301 -11.01 -0.17 -6.64
CA PRO A 301 -11.13 0.14 -5.21
C PRO A 301 -10.59 -0.95 -4.30
N PHE A 302 -10.21 -0.53 -3.10
CA PHE A 302 -9.87 -1.45 -2.03
C PHE A 302 -11.12 -2.21 -1.55
N PRO A 303 -10.98 -3.45 -1.03
CA PRO A 303 -12.05 -4.09 -0.28
C PRO A 303 -12.50 -3.24 0.91
N SER A 304 -13.76 -3.34 1.29
CA SER A 304 -14.36 -2.59 2.41
C SER A 304 -13.62 -2.84 3.72
N THR A 305 -13.15 -4.07 3.94
CA THR A 305 -12.29 -4.41 5.09
C THR A 305 -10.98 -3.65 5.13
N HIS A 306 -10.32 -3.46 3.98
CA HIS A 306 -9.09 -2.66 3.90
C HIS A 306 -9.37 -1.18 4.12
N ILE A 307 -10.47 -0.65 3.57
CA ILE A 307 -10.87 0.76 3.79
C ILE A 307 -11.09 1.00 5.29
N GLN A 308 -11.80 0.11 5.98
CA GLN A 308 -11.99 0.18 7.43
C GLN A 308 -10.64 0.10 8.18
N THR A 309 -9.74 -0.78 7.76
CA THR A 309 -8.41 -0.94 8.38
C THR A 309 -7.48 0.26 8.16
N PHE A 310 -7.49 0.84 6.97
CA PHE A 310 -6.76 2.07 6.68
C PHE A 310 -7.32 3.24 7.48
N ALA A 311 -8.65 3.40 7.52
CA ALA A 311 -9.29 4.47 8.27
C ALA A 311 -8.95 4.40 9.78
N HIS A 312 -9.01 3.22 10.38
CA HIS A 312 -8.65 3.06 11.79
C HIS A 312 -7.21 3.47 12.07
N GLN A 313 -6.25 3.00 11.25
CA GLN A 313 -4.84 3.33 11.39
C GLN A 313 -4.56 4.83 11.16
N LEU A 314 -5.19 5.43 10.14
CA LEU A 314 -5.04 6.86 9.85
C LEU A 314 -5.63 7.73 10.97
N LEU A 315 -6.84 7.43 11.44
CA LEU A 315 -7.46 8.17 12.54
C LEU A 315 -6.67 7.98 13.85
N THR A 316 -6.11 6.80 14.09
CA THR A 316 -5.19 6.56 15.23
C THR A 316 -3.95 7.45 15.13
N SER A 317 -3.32 7.49 13.95
CA SER A 317 -2.16 8.34 13.70
C SER A 317 -2.49 9.81 13.93
N VAL A 318 -3.59 10.29 13.37
CA VAL A 318 -4.00 11.70 13.47
C VAL A 318 -4.47 12.08 14.88
N ALA A 319 -5.17 11.19 15.60
CA ALA A 319 -5.49 11.39 17.01
C ALA A 319 -4.23 11.57 17.86
N PHE A 320 -3.18 10.81 17.57
CA PHE A 320 -1.86 10.98 18.18
C PHE A 320 -1.22 12.32 17.85
N LEU A 321 -1.20 12.74 16.57
CA LEU A 321 -0.67 14.06 16.20
C LEU A 321 -1.41 15.19 16.93
N HIS A 322 -2.75 15.13 16.96
CA HIS A 322 -3.57 16.15 17.60
C HIS A 322 -3.34 16.21 19.12
N ASP A 323 -3.08 15.08 19.78
CA ASP A 323 -2.69 15.02 21.20
C ASP A 323 -1.28 15.55 21.48
N LEU A 324 -0.43 15.63 20.44
CA LEU A 324 0.89 16.26 20.49
C LEU A 324 0.85 17.72 20.05
N HIS A 325 -0.35 18.30 19.90
CA HIS A 325 -0.54 19.67 19.41
C HIS A 325 -0.01 19.91 17.99
N LEU A 326 -0.07 18.88 17.14
CA LEU A 326 0.49 18.89 15.80
C LEU A 326 -0.60 18.64 14.75
N ILE A 327 -0.63 19.47 13.71
CA ILE A 327 -1.48 19.31 12.52
C ILE A 327 -0.62 18.81 11.36
N HIS A 328 -1.06 17.78 10.62
CA HIS A 328 -0.28 17.23 9.51
C HIS A 328 -0.28 18.15 8.28
N THR A 329 -1.45 18.72 7.96
CA THR A 329 -1.72 19.68 6.89
C THR A 329 -1.61 19.16 5.46
N ASP A 330 -0.86 18.08 5.17
CA ASP A 330 -0.76 17.49 3.81
C ASP A 330 -1.09 15.99 3.74
N LEU A 331 -2.22 15.58 4.32
CA LEU A 331 -2.71 14.20 4.22
C LEU A 331 -3.22 13.89 2.81
N LYS A 332 -2.67 12.85 2.20
CA LYS A 332 -3.01 12.34 0.87
C LYS A 332 -2.54 10.89 0.69
N PRO A 333 -3.08 10.12 -0.29
CA PRO A 333 -2.71 8.72 -0.51
C PRO A 333 -1.21 8.48 -0.78
N GLU A 334 -0.50 9.45 -1.35
CA GLU A 334 0.95 9.41 -1.59
C GLU A 334 1.76 9.45 -0.28
N ASN A 335 1.22 10.11 0.74
CA ASN A 335 1.86 10.27 2.05
C ASN A 335 1.49 9.13 3.03
N ILE A 336 0.92 8.04 2.52
CA ILE A 336 0.59 6.84 3.28
C ILE A 336 1.34 5.67 2.63
N LEU A 337 2.34 5.14 3.31
CA LEU A 337 3.12 4.00 2.82
C LEU A 337 2.56 2.68 3.32
N LEU A 338 2.60 1.66 2.46
CA LEU A 338 2.35 0.28 2.88
C LEU A 338 3.60 -0.29 3.55
N VAL A 339 3.46 -0.95 4.70
CA VAL A 339 4.60 -1.67 5.31
C VAL A 339 5.08 -2.78 4.38
N ASN A 340 4.13 -3.47 3.73
CA ASN A 340 4.39 -4.50 2.72
C ASN A 340 3.33 -4.39 1.63
N ASN A 341 3.75 -4.48 0.37
CA ASN A 341 2.89 -4.37 -0.80
C ASN A 341 2.53 -5.73 -1.44
N ALA A 342 2.85 -6.85 -0.78
CA ALA A 342 2.45 -8.18 -1.22
C ALA A 342 0.92 -8.28 -1.31
N TYR A 343 0.45 -8.85 -2.41
CA TYR A 343 -0.96 -8.93 -2.74
C TYR A 343 -1.33 -10.28 -3.33
N GLN A 344 -2.62 -10.58 -3.30
CA GLN A 344 -3.25 -11.66 -4.05
C GLN A 344 -4.22 -11.06 -5.05
N THR A 345 -4.28 -11.62 -6.26
CA THR A 345 -5.27 -11.22 -7.26
C THR A 345 -6.54 -12.03 -7.09
N PHE A 346 -7.69 -11.35 -7.11
CA PHE A 346 -9.02 -11.94 -7.04
C PHE A 346 -9.85 -11.58 -8.27
N THR A 347 -10.79 -12.44 -8.62
CA THR A 347 -11.83 -12.13 -9.59
C THR A 347 -12.82 -11.14 -8.98
N TYR A 348 -13.04 -10.02 -9.65
CA TYR A 348 -13.92 -8.93 -9.20
C TYR A 348 -15.19 -8.84 -10.05
N ASN A 349 -15.07 -8.84 -11.37
CA ASN A 349 -16.18 -8.79 -12.35
C ASN A 349 -17.33 -7.83 -11.98
N ARG A 350 -17.00 -6.59 -11.58
CA ARG A 350 -17.96 -5.59 -11.09
C ARG A 350 -17.73 -4.22 -11.71
N THR A 351 -18.80 -3.43 -11.75
CA THR A 351 -18.74 -1.99 -12.01
C THR A 351 -18.13 -1.29 -10.80
N ILE A 352 -17.14 -0.45 -11.06
CA ILE A 352 -16.44 0.33 -10.04
C ILE A 352 -17.35 1.50 -9.61
N PRO A 353 -17.60 1.67 -8.30
CA PRO A 353 -18.27 2.86 -7.79
C PRO A 353 -17.53 4.13 -8.19
N SER A 354 -18.25 5.19 -8.53
CA SER A 354 -17.64 6.49 -8.86
C SER A 354 -18.41 7.62 -8.21
N SER A 355 -17.68 8.67 -7.82
CA SER A 355 -18.20 9.95 -7.34
C SER A 355 -18.85 10.78 -8.44
N SER A 356 -18.74 10.39 -9.71
CA SER A 356 -19.35 11.07 -10.85
C SER A 356 -20.31 10.17 -11.64
N THR A 357 -21.32 10.78 -12.26
CA THR A 357 -22.19 10.14 -13.27
C THR A 357 -21.55 10.09 -14.66
N ALA A 358 -20.47 10.86 -14.88
CA ALA A 358 -19.75 10.89 -16.15
C ALA A 358 -18.80 9.71 -16.35
N THR A 359 -18.49 8.98 -15.28
CA THR A 359 -17.50 7.89 -15.28
C THR A 359 -18.18 6.57 -14.97
N ALA A 360 -18.05 5.60 -15.87
CA ALA A 360 -18.48 4.22 -15.66
C ALA A 360 -17.32 3.30 -16.02
N ARG A 361 -16.66 2.73 -15.01
CA ARG A 361 -15.55 1.78 -15.16
C ARG A 361 -15.98 0.41 -14.66
N SER A 362 -15.46 -0.65 -15.24
CA SER A 362 -15.60 -2.01 -14.74
C SER A 362 -14.25 -2.71 -14.70
N ALA A 363 -14.10 -3.68 -13.80
CA ALA A 363 -12.88 -4.45 -13.69
C ALA A 363 -13.18 -5.93 -13.53
N ARG A 364 -12.39 -6.76 -14.21
CA ARG A 364 -12.47 -8.23 -14.12
C ARG A 364 -11.73 -8.77 -12.92
N HIS A 365 -10.62 -8.14 -12.55
CA HIS A 365 -9.76 -8.57 -11.46
C HIS A 365 -9.42 -7.39 -10.55
N ARG A 366 -9.06 -7.70 -9.29
CA ARG A 366 -8.49 -6.74 -8.36
C ARG A 366 -7.31 -7.33 -7.61
N LYS A 367 -6.26 -6.55 -7.40
CA LYS A 367 -5.17 -6.86 -6.47
C LYS A 367 -5.62 -6.48 -5.06
N VAL A 368 -5.46 -7.40 -4.13
CA VAL A 368 -5.84 -7.24 -2.72
C VAL A 368 -4.62 -7.49 -1.85
N LEU A 369 -4.23 -6.50 -1.05
CA LEU A 369 -3.11 -6.60 -0.13
C LEU A 369 -3.26 -7.78 0.84
N LEU A 370 -2.19 -8.52 1.06
CA LEU A 370 -2.15 -9.54 2.09
C LEU A 370 -2.05 -8.91 3.49
N ASN A 371 -1.42 -7.74 3.60
CA ASN A 371 -1.34 -6.95 4.83
C ASN A 371 -1.64 -5.47 4.55
N PRO A 372 -2.77 -4.91 5.04
CA PRO A 372 -3.12 -3.50 4.89
C PRO A 372 -2.47 -2.60 5.96
N GLU A 373 -1.33 -3.00 6.54
CA GLU A 373 -0.62 -2.18 7.51
C GLU A 373 0.06 -0.99 6.83
N ILE A 374 -0.14 0.21 7.39
CA ILE A 374 0.35 1.47 6.83
C ILE A 374 1.32 2.21 7.77
N ARG A 375 2.04 3.18 7.20
CA ARG A 375 2.81 4.20 7.91
C ARG A 375 2.51 5.56 7.32
N LEU A 376 2.17 6.52 8.18
CA LEU A 376 2.02 7.92 7.81
C LEU A 376 3.41 8.56 7.68
N ILE A 377 3.64 9.28 6.59
CA ILE A 377 4.92 9.91 6.25
C ILE A 377 4.76 11.40 5.90
N ASP A 378 5.89 12.05 5.62
CA ASP A 378 5.99 13.42 5.09
C ASP A 378 5.45 14.50 6.02
N PHE A 379 6.16 14.68 7.12
CA PHE A 379 5.87 15.69 8.14
C PHE A 379 6.50 17.06 7.83
N GLY A 380 6.97 17.29 6.59
CA GLY A 380 7.63 18.53 6.18
C GLY A 380 6.71 19.76 6.18
N SER A 381 5.39 19.55 6.12
CA SER A 381 4.37 20.60 6.24
C SER A 381 3.62 20.57 7.58
N ALA A 382 3.99 19.64 8.48
CA ALA A 382 3.33 19.53 9.76
C ALA A 382 3.63 20.78 10.62
N THR A 383 2.62 21.31 11.27
CA THR A 383 2.69 22.58 11.99
C THR A 383 2.16 22.38 13.41
N PHE A 384 2.90 22.85 14.41
CA PHE A 384 2.39 22.88 15.78
C PHE A 384 1.36 24.00 15.94
N ASP A 385 0.36 23.80 16.80
CA ASP A 385 -0.72 24.77 17.00
C ASP A 385 -0.25 26.15 17.52
N ASP A 386 0.92 26.19 18.17
CA ASP A 386 1.58 27.39 18.69
C ASP A 386 2.52 28.08 17.67
N GLU A 387 2.68 27.52 16.46
CA GLU A 387 3.58 28.03 15.43
C GLU A 387 2.85 28.81 14.32
N TYR A 388 3.61 29.40 13.39
CA TYR A 388 3.04 30.16 12.28
C TYR A 388 2.19 29.28 11.36
N HIS A 389 0.96 29.70 11.09
CA HIS A 389 0.04 29.01 10.19
C HIS A 389 0.01 29.73 8.82
N SER A 390 0.53 29.06 7.79
CA SER A 390 0.38 29.51 6.39
C SER A 390 -1.11 29.60 6.02
N SER A 391 -1.52 30.62 5.26
CA SER A 391 -2.90 30.76 4.82
C SER A 391 -3.36 29.62 3.89
N VAL A 392 -2.43 29.02 3.14
CA VAL A 392 -2.69 27.92 2.23
C VAL A 392 -1.87 26.71 2.62
N VAL A 393 -2.57 25.62 2.92
CA VAL A 393 -2.02 24.28 3.19
C VAL A 393 -2.83 23.21 2.47
N SER A 394 -2.40 21.95 2.59
CA SER A 394 -2.96 20.77 1.92
C SER A 394 -2.84 20.75 0.41
N THR A 395 -2.57 19.56 -0.11
CA THR A 395 -2.78 19.25 -1.53
C THR A 395 -4.24 19.47 -1.91
N ARG A 396 -4.48 20.10 -3.06
CA ARG A 396 -5.76 20.71 -3.44
C ARG A 396 -6.96 19.75 -3.32
N HIS A 397 -6.85 18.50 -3.75
CA HIS A 397 -7.96 17.53 -3.75
C HIS A 397 -8.44 17.13 -2.33
N TYR A 398 -7.61 17.37 -1.32
CA TYR A 398 -7.85 16.99 0.08
C TYR A 398 -8.05 18.21 0.98
N ARG A 399 -8.10 19.42 0.40
CA ARG A 399 -8.13 20.69 1.12
C ARG A 399 -9.51 20.99 1.68
N ALA A 400 -9.56 21.34 2.96
CA ALA A 400 -10.78 21.67 3.69
C ALA A 400 -11.39 23.03 3.28
N PRO A 401 -12.72 23.20 3.41
CA PRO A 401 -13.42 24.43 3.02
C PRO A 401 -12.92 25.67 3.78
N GLU A 402 -12.61 25.56 5.07
CA GLU A 402 -12.12 26.70 5.88
C GLU A 402 -10.78 27.28 5.36
N ILE A 403 -9.95 26.44 4.74
CA ILE A 403 -8.69 26.86 4.09
C ILE A 403 -9.02 27.63 2.80
N ILE A 404 -9.93 27.12 1.96
CA ILE A 404 -10.35 27.78 0.71
C ILE A 404 -11.06 29.12 1.01
N LEU A 405 -11.83 29.16 2.09
CA LEU A 405 -12.54 30.35 2.57
C LEU A 405 -11.64 31.33 3.33
N ASN A 406 -10.37 30.98 3.56
CA ASN A 406 -9.40 31.77 4.29
C ASN A 406 -9.93 32.23 5.67
N LEU A 407 -10.50 31.29 6.43
CA LEU A 407 -11.07 31.51 7.78
C LEU A 407 -10.10 31.06 8.90
N GLY A 408 -8.88 30.67 8.55
CA GLY A 408 -7.97 29.95 9.43
C GLY A 408 -8.28 28.46 9.48
N TRP A 409 -7.33 27.68 9.97
CA TRP A 409 -7.43 26.22 10.05
C TRP A 409 -6.70 25.70 11.29
N SER A 410 -7.02 24.46 11.67
CA SER A 410 -6.43 23.73 12.80
C SER A 410 -6.69 22.23 12.59
N TYR A 411 -6.68 21.43 13.65
CA TYR A 411 -6.89 19.97 13.65
C TYR A 411 -7.99 19.44 12.70
N PRO A 412 -9.18 20.08 12.58
CA PRO A 412 -10.25 19.56 11.72
C PRO A 412 -9.91 19.47 10.23
N CYS A 413 -8.90 20.20 9.73
CA CYS A 413 -8.54 20.13 8.31
C CYS A 413 -8.02 18.74 7.93
N ASP A 414 -7.26 18.09 8.81
CA ASP A 414 -6.76 16.73 8.60
C ASP A 414 -7.92 15.72 8.50
N ILE A 415 -9.00 15.93 9.27
CA ILE A 415 -10.18 15.07 9.25
C ILE A 415 -10.91 15.16 7.90
N TRP A 416 -11.00 16.37 7.33
CA TRP A 416 -11.56 16.56 5.99
C TRP A 416 -10.74 15.83 4.93
N SER A 417 -9.41 15.93 5.00
CA SER A 417 -8.49 15.22 4.10
C SER A 417 -8.68 13.71 4.20
N ILE A 418 -8.81 13.15 5.42
CA ILE A 418 -9.13 11.73 5.62
C ILE A 418 -10.46 11.37 4.93
N GLY A 419 -11.51 12.16 5.08
CA GLY A 419 -12.78 11.90 4.39
C GLY A 419 -12.64 11.77 2.88
N CYS A 420 -11.87 12.67 2.27
CA CYS A 420 -11.57 12.63 0.83
C CYS A 420 -10.80 11.34 0.45
N ILE A 421 -9.77 10.99 1.22
CA ILE A 421 -8.97 9.76 1.03
C ILE A 421 -9.84 8.50 1.12
N LEU A 422 -10.76 8.42 2.08
CA LEU A 422 -11.61 7.25 2.27
C LEU A 422 -12.60 7.06 1.10
N VAL A 423 -13.14 8.15 0.55
CA VAL A 423 -13.99 8.08 -0.64
C VAL A 423 -13.18 7.71 -1.88
N GLU A 424 -11.94 8.19 -1.99
CA GLU A 424 -11.01 7.79 -3.05
C GLU A 424 -10.66 6.30 -2.96
N PHE A 425 -10.46 5.75 -1.75
CA PHE A 425 -10.24 4.30 -1.59
C PHE A 425 -11.45 3.46 -1.99
N PHE A 426 -12.66 4.00 -1.85
CA PHE A 426 -13.91 3.33 -2.21
C PHE A 426 -14.25 3.42 -3.71
N THR A 427 -13.83 4.48 -4.38
CA THR A 427 -14.19 4.77 -5.78
C THR A 427 -13.03 4.59 -6.77
N GLY A 428 -11.80 4.69 -6.27
CA GLY A 428 -10.58 4.74 -7.07
C GLY A 428 -10.28 6.11 -7.69
N ASP A 429 -11.17 7.09 -7.56
CA ASP A 429 -11.00 8.43 -8.13
C ASP A 429 -10.99 9.48 -7.02
N ALA A 430 -10.18 10.53 -7.16
CA ALA A 430 -10.16 11.65 -6.23
C ALA A 430 -11.55 12.32 -6.14
N LEU A 431 -12.05 12.58 -4.93
CA LEU A 431 -13.40 13.11 -4.71
C LEU A 431 -13.58 14.52 -5.30
N PHE A 432 -12.57 15.38 -5.13
CA PHE A 432 -12.59 16.77 -5.58
C PHE A 432 -11.44 17.06 -6.54
N GLN A 433 -11.51 16.48 -7.75
CA GLN A 433 -10.51 16.70 -8.79
C GLN A 433 -10.76 18.02 -9.53
N THR A 434 -10.14 19.10 -9.05
CA THR A 434 -10.27 20.45 -9.61
C THR A 434 -8.99 21.24 -9.39
N HIS A 435 -8.80 22.31 -10.18
CA HIS A 435 -7.72 23.28 -10.04
C HIS A 435 -8.21 24.70 -9.71
N ASP A 436 -9.52 24.89 -9.48
CA ASP A 436 -10.13 26.20 -9.18
C ASP A 436 -10.87 26.19 -7.83
N ASN A 437 -10.79 27.29 -7.08
CA ASN A 437 -11.38 27.36 -5.74
C ASN A 437 -12.90 27.47 -5.75
N LEU A 438 -13.48 28.22 -6.69
CA LEU A 438 -14.93 28.41 -6.79
C LEU A 438 -15.61 27.11 -7.26
N GLU A 439 -15.04 26.46 -8.27
CA GLU A 439 -15.45 25.12 -8.69
C GLU A 439 -15.34 24.12 -7.54
N HIS A 440 -14.24 24.14 -6.77
CA HIS A 440 -14.06 23.24 -5.63
C HIS A 440 -15.17 23.39 -4.59
N LEU A 441 -15.50 24.61 -4.17
CA LEU A 441 -16.63 24.87 -3.25
C LEU A 441 -17.97 24.41 -3.84
N ALA A 442 -18.16 24.54 -5.15
CA ALA A 442 -19.36 24.07 -5.82
C ALA A 442 -19.45 22.53 -5.87
N MET A 443 -18.33 21.85 -6.07
CA MET A 443 -18.26 20.38 -5.95
C MET A 443 -18.59 19.93 -4.53
N MET A 444 -18.11 20.64 -3.50
CA MET A 444 -18.46 20.35 -2.12
C MET A 444 -19.97 20.46 -1.88
N GLU A 445 -20.62 21.55 -2.35
CA GLU A 445 -22.08 21.69 -2.26
C GLU A 445 -22.83 20.55 -2.98
N ALA A 446 -22.31 20.11 -4.13
CA ALA A 446 -22.89 19.01 -4.90
C ALA A 446 -22.78 17.66 -4.16
N VAL A 447 -21.59 17.33 -3.66
CA VAL A 447 -21.29 16.05 -2.98
C VAL A 447 -21.99 15.96 -1.62
N CYS A 448 -21.88 17.00 -0.80
CA CYS A 448 -22.50 17.04 0.54
C CYS A 448 -24.03 17.20 0.48
N GLY A 449 -24.58 17.60 -0.67
CA GLY A 449 -26.03 17.74 -0.88
C GLY A 449 -26.66 18.94 -0.15
N GLY A 450 -25.84 19.91 0.27
CA GLY A 450 -26.26 21.07 1.05
C GLY A 450 -25.40 22.29 0.77
N LYS A 451 -25.96 23.49 1.00
CA LYS A 451 -25.27 24.77 0.84
C LYS A 451 -24.24 24.98 1.95
N LEU A 452 -23.18 25.74 1.65
CA LEU A 452 -22.22 26.20 2.65
C LEU A 452 -22.93 26.92 3.81
N ASP A 453 -22.40 26.74 5.02
CA ASP A 453 -23.02 27.29 6.23
C ASP A 453 -23.06 28.82 6.18
N LYS A 454 -24.26 29.39 6.31
CA LYS A 454 -24.48 30.85 6.25
C LYS A 454 -23.65 31.62 7.28
N HIS A 455 -23.29 31.01 8.41
CA HIS A 455 -22.42 31.66 9.39
C HIS A 455 -21.00 31.82 8.88
N LEU A 456 -20.42 30.78 8.26
CA LEU A 456 -19.10 30.85 7.65
C LEU A 456 -19.07 31.88 6.52
N ILE A 457 -20.10 31.90 5.65
CA ILE A 457 -20.22 32.90 4.59
C ILE A 457 -20.28 34.33 5.19
N ARG A 458 -21.01 34.52 6.28
CA ARG A 458 -21.04 35.82 6.99
C ARG A 458 -19.69 36.23 7.56
N GLN A 459 -18.89 35.28 8.06
CA GLN A 459 -17.52 35.55 8.50
C GLN A 459 -16.62 35.96 7.31
N VAL A 460 -16.71 35.26 6.18
CA VAL A 460 -15.95 35.61 4.95
C VAL A 460 -16.32 37.01 4.43
N LEU A 461 -17.61 37.37 4.49
CA LEU A 461 -18.12 38.66 3.99
C LEU A 461 -18.00 39.79 5.00
N ALA A 462 -17.64 39.50 6.25
CA ALA A 462 -17.46 40.52 7.26
C ALA A 462 -16.33 41.48 6.83
N LYS A 463 -16.63 42.78 6.82
CA LYS A 463 -15.62 43.82 6.64
C LYS A 463 -15.04 44.10 8.01
N ASP A 464 -13.81 43.65 8.27
CA ASP A 464 -13.13 44.07 9.48
C ASP A 464 -12.67 45.53 9.31
N ARG A 465 -12.88 46.36 10.34
CA ARG A 465 -12.56 47.80 10.28
C ARG A 465 -11.04 47.95 10.39
N GLY A 466 -10.34 47.81 9.26
CA GLY A 466 -8.90 48.01 9.15
C GLY A 466 -8.10 46.86 8.51
N GLN A 467 -8.73 45.74 8.16
CA GLN A 467 -8.07 44.67 7.39
C GLN A 467 -8.49 44.68 5.92
N SER A 468 -7.59 44.19 5.06
CA SER A 468 -7.90 43.88 3.67
C SER A 468 -9.10 42.91 3.60
N ARG A 469 -9.95 43.09 2.59
CA ARG A 469 -11.12 42.25 2.36
C ARG A 469 -10.68 40.80 2.19
N ASN A 470 -11.32 39.85 2.88
CA ASN A 470 -11.03 38.43 2.72
C ASN A 470 -11.10 38.05 1.21
N PRO A 471 -10.02 37.51 0.61
CA PRO A 471 -10.00 37.17 -0.82
C PRO A 471 -11.10 36.19 -1.23
N ALA A 472 -11.54 35.30 -0.33
CA ALA A 472 -12.61 34.35 -0.61
C ALA A 472 -14.00 35.00 -0.72
N SER A 473 -14.15 36.26 -0.31
CA SER A 473 -15.42 37.00 -0.43
C SER A 473 -15.85 37.24 -1.88
N GLN A 474 -14.93 37.06 -2.85
CA GLN A 474 -15.26 37.11 -4.28
C GLN A 474 -16.08 35.90 -4.75
N TYR A 475 -16.05 34.79 -4.01
CA TYR A 475 -16.78 33.56 -4.36
C TYR A 475 -18.27 33.65 -4.07
N PHE A 476 -18.76 34.75 -3.49
CA PHE A 476 -20.12 34.87 -2.99
C PHE A 476 -20.84 36.10 -3.54
N LYS A 477 -22.13 35.93 -3.85
CA LYS A 477 -23.06 37.01 -4.19
C LYS A 477 -24.21 37.01 -3.19
N GLY A 478 -24.20 37.96 -2.27
CA GLY A 478 -25.02 37.89 -1.06
C GLY A 478 -24.56 36.73 -0.16
N GLN A 479 -25.48 35.91 0.37
CA GLN A 479 -25.15 34.75 1.22
C GLN A 479 -25.19 33.41 0.45
N LYS A 480 -24.81 33.43 -0.83
CA LYS A 480 -24.80 32.24 -1.70
C LYS A 480 -23.52 32.22 -2.52
N LEU A 481 -23.01 31.02 -2.80
CA LEU A 481 -21.89 30.80 -3.71
C LEU A 481 -22.28 31.34 -5.10
N ASP A 482 -21.41 32.14 -5.71
CA ASP A 482 -21.61 32.71 -7.05
C ASP A 482 -21.20 31.70 -8.12
N TYR A 483 -21.83 30.52 -8.09
CA TYR A 483 -21.57 29.43 -9.02
C TYR A 483 -22.85 28.77 -9.51
N PRO A 484 -22.99 28.52 -10.83
CA PRO A 484 -22.13 29.05 -11.89
C PRO A 484 -22.43 30.54 -12.14
N ASN A 485 -21.39 31.31 -12.48
CA ASN A 485 -21.48 32.69 -12.93
C ASN A 485 -21.24 32.81 -14.45
N THR A 486 -21.15 34.05 -14.95
CA THR A 486 -20.92 34.35 -16.38
C THR A 486 -19.61 33.77 -16.90
N ASP A 487 -18.58 33.77 -16.06
CA ASP A 487 -17.21 33.41 -16.42
C ASP A 487 -16.98 31.90 -16.24
N THR A 488 -17.93 31.18 -15.63
CA THR A 488 -17.82 29.75 -15.38
C THR A 488 -17.79 28.97 -16.71
N PRO A 489 -16.73 28.18 -16.99
CA PRO A 489 -16.63 27.40 -18.20
C PRO A 489 -17.77 26.37 -18.34
N LYS A 490 -18.18 26.06 -19.58
CA LYS A 490 -19.18 25.00 -19.84
C LYS A 490 -18.73 23.62 -19.31
N ALA A 491 -17.44 23.32 -19.42
CA ALA A 491 -16.85 22.09 -18.90
C ALA A 491 -17.02 21.97 -17.38
N SER A 492 -16.67 23.03 -16.64
CA SER A 492 -16.84 23.15 -15.19
C SER A 492 -18.29 22.91 -14.75
N ARG A 493 -19.25 23.59 -15.40
CA ARG A 493 -20.70 23.39 -15.15
C ARG A 493 -21.13 21.96 -15.34
N LYS A 494 -20.70 21.31 -16.44
CA LYS A 494 -21.03 19.91 -16.72
C LYS A 494 -20.40 18.99 -15.68
N TYR A 495 -19.15 19.25 -15.30
CA TYR A 495 -18.40 18.45 -14.34
C TYR A 495 -19.04 18.49 -12.95
N VAL A 496 -19.30 19.69 -12.39
CA VAL A 496 -19.98 19.83 -11.09
C VAL A 496 -21.39 19.25 -11.12
N LYS A 497 -22.14 19.42 -12.21
CA LYS A 497 -23.48 18.82 -12.36
C LYS A 497 -23.43 17.29 -12.41
N ALA A 498 -22.34 16.70 -12.91
CA ALA A 498 -22.17 15.26 -12.99
C ALA A 498 -21.76 14.63 -11.64
N MET A 499 -21.29 15.42 -10.68
CA MET A 499 -20.97 14.94 -9.34
C MET A 499 -22.19 14.33 -8.66
N LYS A 500 -21.99 13.15 -8.07
CA LYS A 500 -22.98 12.46 -7.25
C LYS A 500 -22.95 12.98 -5.83
N ARG A 501 -24.10 12.91 -5.17
CA ARG A 501 -24.18 13.10 -3.72
C ARG A 501 -23.52 11.92 -3.00
N LEU A 502 -23.05 12.11 -1.78
CA LEU A 502 -22.43 11.03 -0.99
C LEU A 502 -23.30 9.76 -0.93
N GLN A 503 -24.61 9.90 -0.69
CA GLN A 503 -25.53 8.74 -0.65
C GLN A 503 -25.73 8.03 -2.00
N GLU A 504 -25.41 8.68 -3.12
CA GLU A 504 -25.49 8.09 -4.46
C GLU A 504 -24.16 7.40 -4.83
N THR A 505 -23.03 7.92 -4.34
CA THR A 505 -21.72 7.27 -4.42
C THR A 505 -21.64 6.05 -3.51
N LEU A 506 -22.23 6.13 -2.32
CA LEU A 506 -22.30 5.10 -1.29
C LEU A 506 -23.77 4.76 -0.97
N PRO A 507 -24.48 4.04 -1.87
CA PRO A 507 -25.85 3.64 -1.59
C PRO A 507 -25.95 2.82 -0.30
N PRO A 508 -26.85 3.17 0.63
CA PRO A 508 -26.96 2.53 1.95
C PRO A 508 -27.68 1.18 1.87
N HIS A 509 -27.14 0.25 1.07
CA HIS A 509 -27.69 -1.10 0.87
C HIS A 509 -27.11 -2.14 1.82
N THR A 510 -25.99 -1.83 2.47
CA THR A 510 -25.33 -2.70 3.45
C THR A 510 -25.13 -1.93 4.74
N ASP A 511 -25.09 -2.63 5.88
CA ASP A 511 -24.82 -2.00 7.18
C ASP A 511 -23.48 -1.26 7.19
N PHE A 512 -22.48 -1.82 6.49
CA PHE A 512 -21.21 -1.15 6.23
C PHE A 512 -21.42 0.21 5.54
N ASN A 513 -22.15 0.28 4.44
CA ASN A 513 -22.38 1.53 3.71
C ASN A 513 -23.23 2.52 4.51
N VAL A 514 -24.22 2.04 5.28
CA VAL A 514 -25.03 2.89 6.17
C VAL A 514 -24.12 3.60 7.19
N GLN A 515 -23.28 2.84 7.89
CA GLN A 515 -22.39 3.39 8.91
C GLN A 515 -21.22 4.19 8.32
N PHE A 516 -20.72 3.79 7.15
CA PHE A 516 -19.67 4.53 6.45
C PHE A 516 -20.18 5.89 6.00
N LEU A 517 -21.40 5.93 5.43
CA LEU A 517 -22.05 7.17 5.04
C LEU A 517 -22.32 8.08 6.25
N ASP A 518 -22.72 7.52 7.40
CA ASP A 518 -22.87 8.31 8.64
C ASP A 518 -21.54 8.95 9.09
N LEU A 519 -20.46 8.16 9.10
CA LEU A 519 -19.12 8.67 9.43
C LEU A 519 -18.70 9.79 8.47
N LEU A 520 -18.86 9.60 7.15
CA LEU A 520 -18.51 10.61 6.15
C LEU A 520 -19.35 11.88 6.29
N LYS A 521 -20.64 11.78 6.66
CA LYS A 521 -21.49 12.95 6.92
C LYS A 521 -20.99 13.76 8.12
N ARG A 522 -20.41 13.12 9.14
CA ARG A 522 -19.80 13.78 10.30
C ARG A 522 -18.41 14.37 9.99
N ILE A 523 -17.69 13.78 9.04
CA ILE A 523 -16.41 14.29 8.53
C ILE A 523 -16.62 15.51 7.61
N PHE A 524 -17.59 15.45 6.70
CA PHE A 524 -17.86 16.52 5.74
C PHE A 524 -18.79 17.62 6.29
N VAL A 525 -18.68 17.90 7.59
CA VAL A 525 -19.29 19.09 8.20
C VAL A 525 -18.44 20.31 7.85
N TYR A 526 -19.07 21.33 7.26
CA TYR A 526 -18.38 22.54 6.81
C TYR A 526 -17.77 23.32 7.96
N ASP A 527 -18.54 23.56 9.03
CA ASP A 527 -18.06 24.22 10.24
C ASP A 527 -17.02 23.34 10.96
N PRO A 528 -15.73 23.72 10.95
CA PRO A 528 -14.67 22.89 11.54
C PRO A 528 -14.85 22.68 13.04
N SER A 529 -15.58 23.58 13.74
CA SER A 529 -15.86 23.43 15.17
C SER A 529 -16.87 22.33 15.51
N LYS A 530 -17.65 21.89 14.51
CA LYS A 530 -18.66 20.83 14.63
C LYS A 530 -18.27 19.54 13.93
N ARG A 531 -17.15 19.56 13.19
CA ARG A 531 -16.62 18.40 12.49
C ARG A 531 -16.12 17.39 13.52
N ILE A 532 -16.41 16.11 13.28
CA ILE A 532 -15.96 15.03 14.16
C ILE A 532 -14.43 15.07 14.34
N SER A 533 -13.95 14.86 15.55
CA SER A 533 -12.52 14.71 15.83
C SER A 533 -12.03 13.30 15.48
N ALA A 534 -10.72 13.10 15.35
CA ALA A 534 -10.14 11.77 15.13
C ALA A 534 -10.53 10.77 16.25
N LYS A 535 -10.53 11.23 17.51
CA LYS A 535 -10.90 10.41 18.68
C LYS A 535 -12.37 10.00 18.66
N GLU A 536 -13.27 10.92 18.32
CA GLU A 536 -14.69 10.60 18.20
C GLU A 536 -14.93 9.63 17.02
N ALA A 537 -14.23 9.84 15.90
CA ALA A 537 -14.32 8.97 14.74
C ALA A 537 -13.85 7.53 15.04
N LEU A 538 -12.79 7.34 15.83
CA LEU A 538 -12.33 6.01 16.26
C LEU A 538 -13.38 5.24 17.08
N ASN A 539 -14.29 5.95 17.75
CA ASN A 539 -15.40 5.36 18.51
C ASN A 539 -16.68 5.19 17.68
N HIS A 540 -16.64 5.47 16.37
CA HIS A 540 -17.80 5.39 15.50
C HIS A 540 -18.27 3.93 15.33
N PRO A 541 -19.60 3.65 15.31
CA PRO A 541 -20.16 2.31 15.10
C PRO A 541 -19.78 1.66 13.76
N TRP A 542 -19.15 2.41 12.85
CA TRP A 542 -18.63 1.86 11.61
C TRP A 542 -17.50 0.87 11.85
N PHE A 543 -16.67 1.05 12.89
CA PHE A 543 -15.59 0.11 13.21
C PHE A 543 -16.06 -1.21 13.86
N THR A 544 -17.33 -1.28 14.27
CA THR A 544 -17.91 -2.53 14.80
C THR A 544 -18.57 -3.39 13.71
N GLN A 545 -18.68 -2.87 12.49
CA GLN A 545 -19.28 -3.60 11.36
C GLN A 545 -18.41 -4.77 10.93
N ARG A 546 -19.03 -5.94 10.81
CA ARG A 546 -18.39 -7.16 10.30
C ARG A 546 -18.58 -7.22 8.79
N ILE A 547 -17.49 -7.47 8.08
CA ILE A 547 -17.45 -7.46 6.62
C ILE A 547 -16.76 -8.74 6.19
N GLU A 548 -17.38 -9.48 5.27
CA GLU A 548 -16.74 -10.59 4.56
C GLU A 548 -16.55 -10.18 3.10
N ASP A 549 -15.30 -10.07 2.67
CA ASP A 549 -14.89 -9.73 1.31
C ASP A 549 -13.49 -10.28 1.00
N ASP A 550 -12.97 -10.01 -0.21
CA ASP A 550 -11.66 -10.50 -0.63
C ASP A 550 -10.51 -10.04 0.30
N GLY A 551 -10.66 -8.97 1.09
CA GLY A 551 -9.66 -8.57 2.08
C GLY A 551 -9.61 -9.53 3.27
N THR A 552 -10.77 -10.05 3.73
CA THR A 552 -10.78 -11.15 4.72
C THR A 552 -10.17 -12.44 4.16
N GLU A 553 -10.39 -12.73 2.88
CA GLU A 553 -9.78 -13.90 2.23
C GLU A 553 -8.27 -13.72 2.07
N ALA A 554 -7.80 -12.54 1.69
CA ALA A 554 -6.39 -12.21 1.64
C ALA A 554 -5.69 -12.38 3.01
N LEU A 555 -6.36 -11.98 4.10
CA LEU A 555 -5.86 -12.21 5.46
C LEU A 555 -5.75 -13.71 5.79
N LYS A 556 -6.73 -14.52 5.41
CA LYS A 556 -6.68 -15.99 5.59
C LYS A 556 -5.51 -16.60 4.81
N ILE A 557 -5.31 -16.16 3.57
CA ILE A 557 -4.17 -16.57 2.74
C ILE A 557 -2.85 -16.20 3.42
N ARG A 558 -2.71 -14.98 3.92
CA ARG A 558 -1.50 -14.54 4.67
C ARG A 558 -1.24 -15.44 5.87
N LYS A 559 -2.24 -15.65 6.73
CA LYS A 559 -2.09 -16.49 7.95
C LYS A 559 -1.69 -17.93 7.60
N LYS A 560 -2.24 -18.50 6.51
CA LYS A 560 -1.84 -19.83 6.02
C LYS A 560 -0.39 -19.85 5.57
N GLN A 561 0.06 -18.85 4.80
CA GLN A 561 1.44 -18.72 4.35
C GLN A 561 2.42 -18.54 5.52
N GLU A 562 2.06 -17.72 6.52
CA GLU A 562 2.86 -17.52 7.73
C GLU A 562 3.03 -18.82 8.54
N ARG A 563 1.94 -19.58 8.73
CA ARG A 563 1.99 -20.91 9.40
C ARG A 563 2.90 -21.88 8.66
N ALA A 564 2.73 -22.01 7.33
CA ALA A 564 3.57 -22.89 6.52
C ALA A 564 5.05 -22.48 6.55
N LYS A 565 5.33 -21.17 6.54
CA LYS A 565 6.71 -20.65 6.66
C LYS A 565 7.31 -20.93 8.03
N ALA A 566 6.54 -20.77 9.11
CA ALA A 566 6.98 -21.06 10.47
C ALA A 566 7.27 -22.55 10.66
N GLU A 567 6.42 -23.43 10.12
CA GLU A 567 6.62 -24.88 10.13
C GLU A 567 7.89 -25.28 9.36
N LYS A 568 8.09 -24.74 8.15
CA LYS A 568 9.31 -24.95 7.37
C LYS A 568 10.57 -24.47 8.10
N ALA A 569 10.50 -23.31 8.78
CA ALA A 569 11.62 -22.79 9.57
C ALA A 569 11.91 -23.68 10.79
N ARG A 570 10.87 -24.23 11.44
CA ARG A 570 11.03 -25.17 12.55
C ARG A 570 11.72 -26.46 12.09
N LEU A 571 11.26 -27.05 10.98
CA LEU A 571 11.88 -28.24 10.38
C LEU A 571 13.33 -27.99 9.94
N ALA A 572 13.63 -26.83 9.35
CA ALA A 572 15.00 -26.47 8.99
C ALA A 572 15.90 -26.32 10.23
N THR A 573 15.37 -25.79 11.33
CA THR A 573 16.10 -25.65 12.60
C THR A 573 16.35 -27.03 13.22
N GLU A 574 15.33 -27.91 13.26
CA GLU A 574 15.46 -29.29 13.74
C GLU A 574 16.48 -30.09 12.92
N ASN A 575 16.48 -29.94 11.59
CA ASN A 575 17.48 -30.57 10.71
C ASN A 575 18.88 -29.98 10.92
N GLY A 576 19.01 -28.66 11.10
CA GLY A 576 20.30 -28.03 11.42
C GLY A 576 20.87 -28.50 12.76
N TYR A 577 20.02 -28.67 13.79
CA TYR A 577 20.45 -29.27 15.07
C TYR A 577 20.87 -30.74 14.91
N ARG A 578 20.19 -31.51 14.04
CA ARG A 578 20.58 -32.89 13.71
C ARG A 578 21.94 -32.94 13.02
N GLU A 579 22.19 -32.09 12.03
CA GLU A 579 23.49 -32.01 11.34
C GLU A 579 24.63 -31.55 12.28
N LEU A 580 24.36 -30.57 13.15
CA LEU A 580 25.33 -30.11 14.15
C LEU A 580 25.64 -31.21 15.19
N ALA A 581 24.64 -32.00 15.59
CA ALA A 581 24.83 -33.14 16.48
C ALA A 581 25.68 -34.24 15.81
N ILE A 582 25.44 -34.53 14.52
CA ILE A 582 26.23 -35.47 13.73
C ILE A 582 27.68 -34.98 13.54
N SER A 583 27.88 -33.69 13.27
CA SER A 583 29.20 -33.08 13.14
C SER A 583 29.98 -33.06 14.48
N THR A 584 29.31 -32.71 15.58
CA THR A 584 29.90 -32.72 16.94
C THR A 584 30.26 -34.14 17.38
N TYR A 585 29.39 -35.12 17.07
CA TYR A 585 29.66 -36.54 17.30
C TYR A 585 30.85 -37.04 16.47
N SER A 586 31.02 -36.55 15.24
CA SER A 586 32.13 -36.93 14.35
C SER A 586 33.47 -36.32 14.79
N ASN A 587 33.47 -35.05 15.23
CA ASN A 587 34.65 -34.38 15.77
C ASN A 587 35.10 -34.93 17.13
N THR A 588 34.17 -35.33 18.00
CA THR A 588 34.49 -36.01 19.27
C THR A 588 35.02 -37.43 19.03
N LYS A 589 34.51 -38.15 18.03
CA LYS A 589 35.07 -39.45 17.59
C LYS A 589 36.52 -39.33 17.11
N SER A 590 36.87 -38.27 16.38
CA SER A 590 38.23 -38.06 15.87
C SER A 590 39.25 -37.80 16.99
N LYS A 591 38.88 -37.00 18.00
CA LYS A 591 39.74 -36.77 19.19
C LYS A 591 39.82 -37.99 20.12
N MET A 592 38.76 -38.80 20.22
CA MET A 592 38.79 -40.05 20.99
C MET A 592 39.54 -41.19 20.27
N ALA A 593 39.59 -41.20 18.93
CA ALA A 593 40.27 -42.24 18.15
C ALA A 593 41.80 -42.26 18.37
N GLN A 594 42.42 -41.11 18.65
CA GLN A 594 43.84 -41.02 19.02
C GLN A 594 44.14 -41.54 20.44
N ALA A 595 43.17 -41.50 21.33
CA ALA A 595 43.31 -42.01 22.70
C ALA A 595 42.94 -43.50 22.83
N LYS A 596 42.03 -44.01 21.98
CA LYS A 596 41.48 -45.37 22.08
C LYS A 596 42.29 -46.48 21.41
N GLN A 597 43.32 -46.16 20.61
CA GLN A 597 44.16 -47.17 19.98
C GLN A 597 45.04 -47.95 20.98
N ILE A 598 45.14 -47.47 22.22
CA ILE A 598 45.97 -48.06 23.28
C ILE A 598 45.16 -49.00 24.20
N GLU A 599 43.83 -48.89 24.27
CA GLU A 599 43.06 -49.48 25.39
C GLU A 599 42.14 -50.65 25.02
N THR A 600 41.71 -50.79 23.76
CA THR A 600 40.76 -51.85 23.34
C THR A 600 41.41 -53.08 22.71
N SER A 601 42.52 -53.54 23.31
CA SER A 601 42.99 -54.93 23.21
C SER A 601 42.30 -55.85 24.23
N LEU A 602 41.42 -55.32 25.10
CA LEU A 602 41.03 -55.99 26.33
C LEU A 602 39.55 -56.32 26.53
N LEU A 603 38.62 -55.90 25.69
CA LEU A 603 37.20 -56.26 25.90
C LEU A 603 36.46 -56.55 24.59
N THR A 604 36.85 -57.68 23.99
CA THR A 604 35.91 -58.53 23.29
C THR A 604 34.99 -59.14 24.34
N GLU A 605 33.76 -58.65 24.53
CA GLU A 605 32.63 -59.49 24.95
C GLU A 605 31.31 -58.70 25.00
N HIS A 606 30.37 -59.17 24.18
CA HIS A 606 28.92 -59.10 24.34
C HIS A 606 28.11 -57.84 23.93
N PHE A 607 27.33 -58.08 22.86
CA PHE A 607 26.11 -57.41 22.36
C PHE A 607 26.23 -56.40 21.21
N ARG A 608 26.19 -56.95 19.98
CA ARG A 608 25.77 -56.30 18.73
C ARG A 608 24.27 -56.56 18.50
N TYR A 609 23.53 -55.57 18.02
CA TYR A 609 22.24 -55.79 17.34
C TYR A 609 22.26 -55.11 15.95
N THR A 610 22.39 -55.94 14.92
CA THR A 610 22.43 -55.67 13.47
C THR A 610 21.08 -55.58 12.71
N PRO A 611 19.87 -55.89 13.23
CA PRO A 611 18.70 -56.06 12.34
C PRO A 611 18.09 -54.79 11.70
N LEU A 612 18.00 -53.66 12.41
CA LEU A 612 17.21 -52.50 11.94
C LEU A 612 17.88 -51.75 10.78
N THR A 613 19.20 -51.58 10.83
CA THR A 613 19.96 -50.93 9.75
C THR A 613 19.91 -51.69 8.42
N LEU A 614 19.69 -53.01 8.46
CA LEU A 614 19.57 -53.82 7.25
C LEU A 614 18.21 -53.61 6.57
N ILE A 615 17.14 -53.38 7.35
CA ILE A 615 15.80 -53.12 6.81
C ILE A 615 15.76 -51.78 6.09
N ASP A 616 16.33 -50.74 6.69
CA ASP A 616 16.43 -49.41 6.05
C ASP A 616 17.23 -49.46 4.74
N GLN A 617 18.29 -50.26 4.69
CA GLN A 617 19.06 -50.45 3.46
C GLN A 617 18.27 -51.18 2.38
N ILE A 618 17.43 -52.15 2.74
CA ILE A 618 16.56 -52.86 1.79
C ILE A 618 15.46 -51.94 1.25
N ILE A 619 14.86 -51.10 2.10
CA ILE A 619 13.83 -50.13 1.70
C ILE A 619 14.38 -49.16 0.66
N ASN A 620 15.54 -48.56 0.96
CA ASN A 620 16.16 -47.60 0.04
C ASN A 620 16.53 -48.24 -1.30
N MET A 621 17.02 -49.48 -1.29
CA MET A 621 17.33 -50.21 -2.52
C MET A 621 16.09 -50.53 -3.36
N ILE A 622 14.95 -50.84 -2.72
CA ILE A 622 13.70 -51.14 -3.44
C ILE A 622 13.10 -49.87 -4.03
N ASN A 623 13.12 -48.75 -3.30
CA ASN A 623 12.64 -47.46 -3.81
C ASN A 623 13.46 -47.00 -5.03
N GLU A 624 14.79 -47.16 -5.00
CA GLU A 624 15.63 -46.90 -6.17
C GLU A 624 15.33 -47.79 -7.38
N LEU A 625 14.85 -49.02 -7.15
CA LEU A 625 14.47 -49.93 -8.23
C LEU A 625 13.10 -49.59 -8.80
N VAL A 626 12.16 -49.18 -7.96
CA VAL A 626 10.83 -48.68 -8.38
C VAL A 626 10.97 -47.44 -9.25
N ASN A 627 11.77 -46.46 -8.82
CA ASN A 627 11.95 -45.22 -9.58
C ASN A 627 12.57 -45.50 -10.95
N ARG A 628 13.60 -46.35 -11.02
CA ARG A 628 14.18 -46.78 -12.31
C ARG A 628 13.19 -47.52 -13.22
N ALA A 629 12.27 -48.30 -12.65
CA ALA A 629 11.26 -49.00 -13.42
C ALA A 629 10.19 -48.02 -13.96
N VAL A 630 9.77 -47.05 -13.15
CA VAL A 630 8.82 -45.99 -13.54
C VAL A 630 9.42 -45.12 -14.65
N ASP A 631 10.67 -44.70 -14.51
CA ASP A 631 11.41 -43.94 -15.53
C ASP A 631 11.49 -44.72 -16.86
N ALA A 632 11.74 -46.03 -16.80
CA ALA A 632 11.81 -46.89 -17.99
C ALA A 632 10.44 -47.04 -18.67
N VAL A 633 9.35 -47.10 -17.89
CA VAL A 633 7.98 -47.14 -18.42
C VAL A 633 7.61 -45.80 -19.06
N GLU A 634 7.95 -44.68 -18.43
CA GLU A 634 7.72 -43.34 -18.98
C GLU A 634 8.46 -43.17 -20.31
N ALA A 635 9.76 -43.50 -20.34
CA ALA A 635 10.56 -43.45 -21.56
C ALA A 635 9.96 -44.33 -22.67
N GLY A 636 9.58 -45.58 -22.35
CA GLY A 636 8.96 -46.49 -23.32
C GLY A 636 7.61 -46.00 -23.86
N LEU A 637 6.79 -45.36 -23.02
CA LEU A 637 5.51 -44.78 -23.43
C LEU A 637 5.70 -43.53 -24.30
N LEU A 638 6.67 -42.68 -23.97
CA LEU A 638 6.99 -41.48 -24.75
C LEU A 638 7.64 -41.79 -26.10
N GLU A 639 8.41 -42.87 -26.20
CA GLU A 639 9.00 -43.34 -27.47
C GLU A 639 8.00 -44.11 -28.35
N THR A 640 6.91 -44.60 -27.78
CA THR A 640 5.88 -45.34 -28.53
C THR A 640 5.01 -44.35 -29.33
N PRO A 641 4.82 -44.56 -30.65
CA PRO A 641 3.96 -43.70 -31.45
C PRO A 641 2.54 -43.60 -30.86
N PRO A 642 1.98 -42.39 -30.67
CA PRO A 642 0.67 -42.20 -30.03
C PRO A 642 -0.49 -42.97 -30.70
N SER A 643 -0.37 -43.27 -31.98
CA SER A 643 -1.33 -44.12 -32.72
C SER A 643 -1.43 -45.54 -32.17
N ARG A 644 -0.33 -46.12 -31.66
CA ARG A 644 -0.31 -47.45 -31.03
C ARG A 644 -0.82 -47.43 -29.59
N LEU A 645 -0.83 -46.27 -28.95
CA LEU A 645 -1.36 -46.05 -27.61
C LEU A 645 -2.88 -45.76 -27.62
N GLY A 646 -3.53 -45.82 -28.79
CA GLY A 646 -4.99 -45.70 -28.93
C GLY A 646 -5.50 -44.26 -29.13
N PHE A 647 -4.62 -43.25 -29.09
CA PHE A 647 -5.02 -41.84 -29.26
C PHE A 647 -5.60 -41.56 -30.65
N ALA A 648 -5.10 -42.23 -31.69
CA ALA A 648 -5.64 -42.10 -33.05
C ALA A 648 -7.08 -42.64 -33.18
N ALA A 649 -7.40 -43.75 -32.50
CA ALA A 649 -8.75 -44.32 -32.49
C ALA A 649 -9.74 -43.44 -31.72
N ARG A 650 -9.26 -42.78 -30.66
CA ARG A 650 -10.04 -41.83 -29.85
C ARG A 650 -10.33 -40.54 -30.62
N ALA A 651 -9.34 -39.95 -31.27
CA ALA A 651 -9.52 -38.78 -32.12
C ALA A 651 -10.52 -39.05 -33.28
N ALA A 652 -10.44 -40.25 -33.88
CA ALA A 652 -11.40 -40.68 -34.89
C ALA A 652 -12.83 -40.82 -34.35
N ALA A 653 -13.00 -41.33 -33.12
CA ALA A 653 -14.31 -41.44 -32.47
C ALA A 653 -14.90 -40.07 -32.06
N GLU A 654 -14.03 -39.11 -31.75
CA GLU A 654 -14.39 -37.74 -31.34
C GLU A 654 -14.51 -36.77 -32.53
N ASN A 655 -14.34 -37.25 -33.77
CA ASN A 655 -14.40 -36.47 -35.01
C ASN A 655 -13.44 -35.26 -35.04
N THR A 656 -12.33 -35.36 -34.32
CA THR A 656 -11.31 -34.31 -34.22
C THR A 656 -10.21 -34.55 -35.25
N ILE A 657 -9.82 -33.51 -35.98
CA ILE A 657 -8.71 -33.54 -36.93
C ILE A 657 -7.42 -33.25 -36.14
N PRO A 658 -6.51 -34.22 -35.96
CA PRO A 658 -5.25 -33.96 -35.25
C PRO A 658 -4.36 -33.02 -36.07
N ASP A 659 -3.75 -32.04 -35.39
CA ASP A 659 -2.75 -31.15 -35.99
C ASP A 659 -1.59 -31.98 -36.56
N THR A 660 -0.97 -31.56 -37.67
CA THR A 660 0.16 -32.30 -38.27
C THR A 660 1.48 -31.55 -38.09
N ASP A 661 2.58 -32.27 -37.93
CA ASP A 661 3.92 -31.68 -38.02
C ASP A 661 4.26 -31.22 -39.45
N GLY A 662 5.43 -30.60 -39.63
CA GLY A 662 5.91 -30.10 -40.92
C GLY A 662 6.16 -31.18 -41.98
N GLU A 663 6.04 -32.46 -41.64
CA GLU A 663 6.16 -33.61 -42.54
C GLU A 663 4.80 -34.29 -42.79
N GLY A 664 3.72 -33.77 -42.20
CA GLY A 664 2.35 -34.26 -42.37
C GLY A 664 1.92 -35.36 -41.41
N ASN A 665 2.70 -35.65 -40.35
CA ASN A 665 2.35 -36.66 -39.35
C ASN A 665 1.44 -36.05 -38.27
N PRO A 666 0.34 -36.73 -37.87
CA PRO A 666 -0.56 -36.23 -36.84
C PRO A 666 0.10 -36.20 -35.44
N LEU A 667 0.01 -35.06 -34.78
CA LEU A 667 0.49 -34.71 -33.45
C LEU A 667 -0.63 -34.84 -32.42
N TYR A 668 -0.31 -35.41 -31.26
CA TYR A 668 -1.21 -35.61 -30.12
C TYR A 668 -0.60 -35.00 -28.85
N PRO A 669 -0.58 -33.67 -28.71
CA PRO A 669 0.07 -32.99 -27.58
C PRO A 669 -0.54 -33.36 -26.22
N GLU A 670 -1.83 -33.71 -26.17
CA GLU A 670 -2.52 -34.24 -25.00
C GLU A 670 -1.97 -35.59 -24.53
N ALA A 671 -1.44 -36.43 -25.44
CA ALA A 671 -0.94 -37.76 -25.11
C ALA A 671 0.26 -37.69 -24.17
N ARG A 672 1.17 -36.74 -24.41
CA ARG A 672 2.36 -36.54 -23.58
C ARG A 672 1.98 -36.12 -22.16
N LYS A 673 1.02 -35.21 -22.04
CA LYS A 673 0.54 -34.73 -20.75
C LYS A 673 -0.20 -35.83 -19.97
N GLU A 674 -1.00 -36.66 -20.64
CA GLU A 674 -1.70 -37.79 -20.03
C GLU A 674 -0.73 -38.89 -19.56
N ILE A 675 0.34 -39.14 -20.33
CA ILE A 675 1.43 -40.05 -19.92
C ILE A 675 2.15 -39.52 -18.68
N GLU A 676 2.57 -38.25 -18.68
CA GLU A 676 3.26 -37.61 -17.54
C GLU A 676 2.37 -37.63 -16.28
N GLU A 677 1.08 -37.30 -16.40
CA GLU A 677 0.13 -37.35 -15.27
C GLU A 677 -0.14 -38.79 -14.78
N GLY A 678 -0.22 -39.77 -15.68
CA GLY A 678 -0.46 -41.17 -15.35
C GLY A 678 0.75 -41.85 -14.68
N VAL A 679 1.95 -41.57 -15.17
CA VAL A 679 3.22 -42.06 -14.59
C VAL A 679 3.39 -41.53 -13.17
N HIS A 680 3.11 -40.24 -12.93
CA HIS A 680 3.20 -39.66 -11.60
C HIS A 680 2.20 -40.27 -10.60
N GLN A 681 0.99 -40.61 -11.05
CA GLN A 681 0.03 -41.35 -10.23
C GLN A 681 0.50 -42.77 -9.91
N LEU A 682 1.13 -43.45 -10.88
CA LEU A 682 1.68 -44.79 -10.69
C LEU A 682 2.84 -44.80 -9.68
N GLU A 683 3.75 -43.83 -9.78
CA GLU A 683 4.86 -43.61 -8.83
C GLU A 683 4.31 -43.47 -7.40
N THR A 684 3.37 -42.55 -7.21
CA THR A 684 2.73 -42.29 -5.90
C THR A 684 2.05 -43.55 -5.32
N LEU A 685 1.39 -44.36 -6.17
CA LEU A 685 0.72 -45.58 -5.74
C LEU A 685 1.70 -46.70 -5.36
N LEU A 686 2.81 -46.83 -6.09
CA LEU A 686 3.83 -47.84 -5.83
C LEU A 686 4.60 -47.53 -4.53
N GLU A 687 5.05 -46.28 -4.35
CA GLU A 687 5.73 -45.84 -3.13
C GLU A 687 4.84 -46.06 -1.89
N ALA A 688 3.58 -45.63 -1.94
CA ALA A 688 2.64 -45.83 -0.84
C ALA A 688 2.37 -47.31 -0.53
N THR A 689 2.49 -48.20 -1.53
CA THR A 689 2.31 -49.64 -1.35
C THR A 689 3.56 -50.30 -0.76
N VAL A 690 4.76 -49.88 -1.17
CA VAL A 690 6.03 -50.33 -0.62
C VAL A 690 6.10 -49.96 0.85
N ASP A 691 5.90 -48.69 1.19
CA ASP A 691 5.94 -48.19 2.57
C ASP A 691 4.97 -48.96 3.47
N LYS A 692 3.71 -49.10 3.04
CA LYS A 692 2.69 -49.81 3.82
C LYS A 692 3.01 -51.30 4.06
N ASN A 693 3.72 -51.95 3.14
CA ASN A 693 4.11 -53.36 3.29
C ASN A 693 5.39 -53.51 4.12
N PHE A 694 6.32 -52.55 4.03
CA PHE A 694 7.51 -52.53 4.86
C PHE A 694 7.21 -52.14 6.31
N ASP A 695 6.27 -51.23 6.55
CA ASP A 695 5.74 -50.94 7.89
C ASP A 695 5.17 -52.21 8.55
N LYS A 696 4.42 -53.02 7.79
CA LYS A 696 3.89 -54.30 8.30
C LYS A 696 4.98 -55.32 8.59
N LEU A 697 6.01 -55.37 7.75
CA LEU A 697 7.16 -56.26 7.94
C LEU A 697 8.01 -55.83 9.14
N GLU A 698 8.22 -54.53 9.31
CA GLU A 698 8.90 -53.94 10.47
C GLU A 698 8.13 -54.27 11.74
N ILE A 699 6.80 -54.05 11.76
CA ILE A 699 5.94 -54.42 12.89
C ILE A 699 5.98 -55.93 13.17
N TYR A 700 6.00 -56.77 12.13
CA TYR A 700 6.11 -58.22 12.28
C TYR A 700 7.46 -58.63 12.90
N LEU A 701 8.56 -58.03 12.45
CA LEU A 701 9.90 -58.29 12.98
C LEU A 701 10.08 -57.76 14.40
N LEU A 702 9.62 -56.54 14.69
CA LEU A 702 9.64 -55.95 16.02
C LEU A 702 8.82 -56.78 17.02
N ARG A 703 7.68 -57.34 16.61
CA ARG A 703 6.83 -58.18 17.47
C ARG A 703 7.36 -59.58 17.72
N ASN A 704 8.02 -60.20 16.73
CA ASN A 704 8.38 -61.62 16.79
C ASN A 704 9.87 -61.88 16.99
N VAL A 705 10.75 -60.91 16.75
CA VAL A 705 12.22 -61.07 16.82
C VAL A 705 12.83 -60.32 18.01
N LEU A 706 12.25 -59.19 18.42
CA LEU A 706 12.69 -58.43 19.59
C LEU A 706 11.69 -58.65 20.73
N THR A 707 11.97 -59.59 21.62
CA THR A 707 11.24 -59.71 22.88
C THR A 707 11.45 -58.43 23.69
N VAL A 708 10.44 -57.56 23.71
CA VAL A 708 10.43 -56.36 24.55
C VAL A 708 10.29 -56.82 26.01
N PRO A 709 11.22 -56.45 26.92
CA PRO A 709 11.09 -56.73 28.35
C PRO A 709 9.75 -56.22 28.91
N GLU A 710 9.07 -57.02 29.74
CA GLU A 710 7.68 -56.75 30.22
C GLU A 710 7.50 -55.37 30.86
N ASP A 711 8.57 -54.86 31.47
CA ASP A 711 8.69 -53.57 32.13
C ASP A 711 8.75 -52.37 31.16
N LEU A 712 9.08 -52.59 29.87
CA LEU A 712 9.10 -51.57 28.82
C LEU A 712 7.84 -51.58 27.94
N VAL A 713 7.02 -52.63 28.02
CA VAL A 713 5.74 -52.75 27.30
C VAL A 713 4.76 -51.59 27.61
N PRO A 714 4.66 -51.03 28.83
CA PRO A 714 3.79 -49.89 29.11
C PRO A 714 4.22 -48.58 28.46
N TRP A 715 5.50 -48.45 28.09
CA TRP A 715 6.12 -47.23 27.56
C TRP A 715 5.98 -47.11 26.03
N VAL A 716 5.73 -48.23 25.34
CA VAL A 716 5.42 -48.25 23.91
C VAL A 716 3.90 -48.09 23.74
N ARG A 717 3.42 -46.85 23.76
CA ARG A 717 2.03 -46.51 23.41
C ARG A 717 2.00 -45.49 22.29
N LEU A 718 1.51 -45.89 21.11
CA LEU A 718 1.28 -44.99 19.98
C LEU A 718 -0.06 -44.27 20.13
N ALA A 719 -0.05 -42.95 19.92
CA ALA A 719 -1.14 -42.02 20.26
C ALA A 719 -2.45 -42.20 19.46
N HIS A 720 -2.52 -43.12 18.49
CA HIS A 720 -3.72 -43.34 17.67
C HIS A 720 -4.60 -44.52 18.12
N TYR A 721 -4.33 -45.10 19.30
CA TYR A 721 -5.23 -46.05 19.97
C TYR A 721 -5.57 -45.58 21.39
N GLN A 722 -6.44 -44.57 21.50
CA GLN A 722 -7.29 -44.40 22.68
C GLN A 722 -8.75 -44.63 22.27
N VAL A 723 -9.29 -45.76 22.73
CA VAL A 723 -10.73 -46.00 22.84
C VAL A 723 -11.02 -46.02 24.35
N TYR A 724 -11.48 -44.90 24.88
CA TYR A 724 -12.82 -44.69 25.45
C TYR A 724 -12.98 -43.25 25.91
#